data_AF-A0A954K2H4-F1
#
_entry.id   AF-A0A954K2H4-F1
#
_cell.length_a   1.000
_cell.length_b   1.000
_cell.length_c   1.000
_cell.angle_alpha   90.00
_cell.angle_beta   90.00
_cell.angle_gamma   90.00
#
_symmetry.space_group_name_H-M   'P 1'
#
loop_
_entity.id
_entity.type
_entity.pdbx_description
1 polymer ?
#
loop_
_entity_poly.entity_id
_entity_poly.type
_entity_poly.pdbx_seq_one_letter_code
_entity_poly.pdbx_strand_id
1 'polypeptide(L)'
;ALGDTVTAKIKAKYYFGSPVTKGQVKYKVTRTSYSQRWYPFDPWDWLYGSGYWWFVGDYDWYPGWGKWGCIAPGPWWIHPRSGPPEVVLSNTVDIGSDGEVEIKIDTALAKAIHGDQDHKYEITAEVVDESRRTIVGKGSVLVARKPFKVFAWMNRGYYQVGDTMVASFKAQTLDSKPVTGTGKLVLYRISYSEQGEPKETAVQEWDLNPGEDGTASQKMAATQAGQYRVAYTVTDQKGNQIEGGYLFSIRGEGFDGKEYRFNDLEIVVEKKHYQPDEKVRLLINTNQPGSTVLLFVRPVNGIYSAPQVLQLAGKSTVYELELTRKDLPNLFVEAVTVHQGKVHTVAREIAVPPEQRVVNLEVEPSETEYLPGQEATVKIKATDAEGQPIAGSLVVSVYDKSVEYISGGSNVRDIKDFFWKWKRSHYPATSDNLSQTFHILLRPQEAAMQAIGTFGNLIVNEARKEKEGSAFGGGAMNFAKRMESAVPMAGAPVTRELALAADAAGEPAASAAVVEPVVRQQFADTAYWNAAISTDAEGRAEVSFKMPENLTSWKIRSWAMGQGSRVGEGTEQVVTRKNLILRLQAPRFFVETDEVVLSANEHNYLKTSKKVTVVLGLDGDTLQPLDELTQTVEIAANGEQRVDWRVKAVRAGFAVIRMKALTDEESDAMQMTFPVKVHGILKTESYTGMIPASGNGAQISFQIPNQRNSEESRLELRYSPSLAGAMVDALPYLIYSPHKTTDCTLYRFLPTVMTQNILKRMGLNLKEIEEKRTNLNAQEIGDDKARAEQWKRYQQNPVFSQTEVDRIVKQGVADLTSMQLSDGGWGWFSGWQERSSPYFTARVVQGLSLARQNGVALVPGTLERGIEWLKNYQQQELQKLLNAPAKKKPYKETTSNLDAYVFLVLVNQKVIDEKMYDFLYRDRTKLSVYALGMLGLASHEMQRQDRLAMIMTNMDQYLVQDPENQTAYLNLPEGNWWWHWYGSEVEANAYYLKLLSKADPQNPKAAQLVKYLLNNRKHATYWNSVSDTAIAVEALAEYWKASGEDQPDLTLEIILDGQKQKEVKITAENLFTFDNKLVLEGDALTSGAHRLEIRKQGAGPLYYNAYVTYFTKENFITAAGLEIKVQRKYYRLIPKDASVKASGSRGQAVDQRVEKYQREEILSDTVLKSGDLVEVELVFDSKNDYEYLVFEDFRAAGMEAVDLRSGYTWGGLGAY
;
A
#
# COMPACT_ATOMS: atom_id res chain seq x y z
N ALA A 1 -26.90 -21.34 -20.02
CA ALA A 1 -25.64 -21.64 -20.70
C ALA A 1 -25.22 -20.45 -21.55
N LEU A 2 -24.00 -20.42 -22.07
CA LEU A 2 -23.56 -19.36 -22.98
C LEU A 2 -24.41 -19.36 -24.26
N GLY A 3 -25.07 -18.24 -24.54
CA GLY A 3 -26.08 -18.08 -25.60
C GLY A 3 -27.52 -17.98 -25.12
N ASP A 4 -27.80 -18.31 -23.85
CA ASP A 4 -29.13 -18.14 -23.25
C ASP A 4 -29.27 -16.75 -22.61
N THR A 5 -30.51 -16.28 -22.45
CA THR A 5 -30.81 -15.12 -21.60
C THR A 5 -30.80 -15.52 -20.14
N VAL A 6 -29.94 -14.89 -19.34
CA VAL A 6 -29.86 -15.11 -17.90
C VAL A 6 -30.76 -14.13 -17.17
N THR A 7 -31.61 -14.62 -16.27
CA THR A 7 -32.45 -13.78 -15.42
C THR A 7 -31.84 -13.70 -14.01
N ALA A 8 -31.56 -12.48 -13.54
CA ALA A 8 -31.06 -12.21 -12.20
C ALA A 8 -32.06 -11.33 -11.44
N LYS A 9 -32.19 -11.53 -10.14
CA LYS A 9 -33.07 -10.73 -9.28
C LYS A 9 -32.24 -9.89 -8.32
N ILE A 10 -32.47 -8.59 -8.30
CA ILE A 10 -32.01 -7.70 -7.23
C ILE A 10 -33.09 -7.66 -6.17
N LYS A 11 -32.71 -7.84 -4.90
CA LYS A 11 -33.62 -7.74 -3.76
C LYS A 11 -33.10 -6.70 -2.79
N ALA A 12 -33.87 -5.65 -2.54
CA ALA A 12 -33.56 -4.63 -1.55
C ALA A 12 -34.48 -4.78 -0.33
N LYS A 13 -33.87 -4.86 0.86
CA LYS A 13 -34.57 -4.93 2.14
C LYS A 13 -33.91 -4.00 3.13
N TYR A 14 -34.71 -3.39 3.99
CA TYR A 14 -34.22 -2.70 5.17
C TYR A 14 -33.68 -3.71 6.19
N TYR A 15 -32.75 -3.28 7.06
CA TYR A 15 -32.18 -4.14 8.11
C TYR A 15 -33.21 -4.59 9.15
N PHE A 16 -34.32 -3.87 9.32
CA PHE A 16 -35.46 -4.31 10.14
C PHE A 16 -36.40 -5.30 9.41
N GLY A 17 -36.03 -5.80 8.23
CA GLY A 17 -36.63 -6.97 7.57
C GLY A 17 -37.63 -6.67 6.44
N SER A 18 -38.17 -5.45 6.36
CA SER A 18 -39.18 -5.06 5.37
C SER A 18 -38.57 -4.77 3.98
N PRO A 19 -39.32 -4.99 2.87
CA PRO A 19 -38.86 -4.63 1.53
C PRO A 19 -38.78 -3.10 1.35
N VAL A 20 -37.88 -2.66 0.48
CA VAL A 20 -37.84 -1.26 0.03
C VAL A 20 -38.89 -1.10 -1.06
N THR A 21 -39.91 -0.28 -0.81
CA THR A 21 -41.09 -0.18 -1.71
C THR A 21 -41.11 1.07 -2.58
N LYS A 22 -40.48 2.16 -2.14
CA LYS A 22 -40.31 3.40 -2.91
C LYS A 22 -38.83 3.71 -3.06
N GLY A 23 -38.30 3.50 -4.25
CA GLY A 23 -36.90 3.76 -4.56
C GLY A 23 -36.52 3.42 -6.00
N GLN A 24 -35.32 3.84 -6.39
CA GLN A 24 -34.73 3.58 -7.69
C GLN A 24 -33.56 2.63 -7.57
N VAL A 25 -33.47 1.68 -8.49
CA VAL A 25 -32.36 0.75 -8.62
C VAL A 25 -31.63 1.07 -9.91
N LYS A 26 -30.42 1.62 -9.78
CA LYS A 26 -29.47 1.76 -10.86
C LYS A 26 -28.53 0.57 -10.83
N TYR A 27 -28.52 -0.24 -11.87
CA TYR A 27 -27.69 -1.44 -11.91
C TYR A 27 -26.74 -1.44 -13.11
N LYS A 28 -25.54 -1.98 -12.90
CA LYS A 28 -24.47 -2.16 -13.88
C LYS A 28 -24.05 -3.62 -13.90
N VAL A 29 -23.99 -4.22 -15.08
CA VAL A 29 -23.51 -5.59 -15.30
C VAL A 29 -22.21 -5.53 -16.08
N THR A 30 -21.14 -6.04 -15.48
CA THR A 30 -19.83 -6.18 -16.12
C THR A 30 -19.47 -7.63 -16.36
N ARG A 31 -18.81 -7.93 -17.48
CA ARG A 31 -18.35 -9.27 -17.85
C ARG A 31 -16.82 -9.37 -17.76
N THR A 32 -16.34 -10.45 -17.17
CA THR A 32 -14.93 -10.85 -17.18
C THR A 32 -14.81 -12.32 -17.57
N SER A 33 -13.67 -12.71 -18.18
CA SER A 33 -13.37 -14.13 -18.37
C SER A 33 -13.25 -14.82 -17.01
N TYR A 34 -13.82 -16.02 -16.92
CA TYR A 34 -13.82 -16.82 -15.72
C TYR A 34 -13.21 -18.19 -16.01
N SER A 35 -12.41 -18.68 -15.09
CA SER A 35 -11.92 -20.05 -15.12
C SER A 35 -11.78 -20.53 -13.69
N GLN A 36 -12.47 -21.61 -13.36
CA GLN A 36 -12.32 -22.27 -12.07
C GLN A 36 -12.03 -23.74 -12.32
N ARG A 37 -10.97 -24.25 -11.69
CA ARG A 37 -10.77 -25.69 -11.54
C ARG A 37 -11.67 -26.12 -10.38
N TRP A 38 -12.74 -26.82 -10.71
CA TRP A 38 -13.64 -27.38 -9.71
C TRP A 38 -13.22 -28.82 -9.41
N TYR A 39 -13.18 -29.19 -8.14
CA TYR A 39 -13.07 -30.56 -7.68
C TYR A 39 -14.23 -30.86 -6.73
N PRO A 40 -14.75 -32.09 -6.70
CA PRO A 40 -15.71 -32.52 -5.70
C PRO A 40 -15.24 -32.16 -4.29
N PHE A 41 -16.15 -31.56 -3.52
CA PHE A 41 -15.90 -31.19 -2.14
C PHE A 41 -15.52 -32.43 -1.33
N ASP A 42 -14.41 -32.32 -0.60
CA ASP A 42 -14.03 -33.26 0.45
C ASP A 42 -13.95 -32.50 1.79
N PRO A 43 -14.29 -33.13 2.94
CA PRO A 43 -14.35 -32.45 4.25
C PRO A 43 -13.09 -31.67 4.65
N TRP A 44 -11.93 -32.01 4.09
CA TRP A 44 -10.64 -31.36 4.39
C TRP A 44 -10.19 -30.34 3.33
N ASP A 45 -11.02 -30.02 2.33
CA ASP A 45 -10.72 -29.03 1.30
C ASP A 45 -10.41 -27.63 1.87
N TRP A 46 -11.02 -27.26 3.00
CA TRP A 46 -10.74 -25.98 3.68
C TRP A 46 -9.29 -25.89 4.19
N LEU A 47 -8.70 -27.03 4.55
CA LEU A 47 -7.34 -27.14 5.09
C LEU A 47 -6.30 -27.36 3.98
N TYR A 48 -6.54 -28.30 3.06
CA TYR A 48 -5.57 -28.67 2.03
C TYR A 48 -5.77 -28.00 0.67
N GLY A 49 -6.92 -27.36 0.44
CA GLY A 49 -7.33 -26.84 -0.85
C GLY A 49 -8.17 -27.84 -1.63
N SER A 50 -9.06 -27.32 -2.48
CA SER A 50 -9.93 -28.14 -3.32
C SER A 50 -9.10 -29.08 -4.22
N GLY A 51 -9.44 -30.36 -4.16
CA GLY A 51 -8.77 -31.40 -4.96
C GLY A 51 -7.49 -31.96 -4.33
N TYR A 52 -7.19 -31.71 -3.04
CA TYR A 52 -5.98 -32.27 -2.40
C TYR A 52 -5.87 -33.81 -2.51
N TRP A 53 -7.02 -34.48 -2.58
CA TRP A 53 -7.16 -35.93 -2.71
C TRP A 53 -6.82 -36.46 -4.11
N TRP A 54 -6.44 -35.59 -5.05
CA TRP A 54 -6.16 -35.94 -6.45
C TRP A 54 -4.83 -36.66 -6.65
N PHE A 55 -4.83 -37.96 -6.97
CA PHE A 55 -3.63 -38.81 -6.89
C PHE A 55 -2.56 -38.61 -7.98
N VAL A 56 -2.97 -38.39 -9.23
CA VAL A 56 -2.08 -38.45 -10.40
C VAL A 56 -1.82 -37.07 -11.01
N GLY A 57 -0.69 -36.91 -11.70
CA GLY A 57 -0.37 -35.70 -12.46
C GLY A 57 -1.17 -35.60 -13.77
N ASP A 58 -0.95 -34.51 -14.51
CA ASP A 58 -1.53 -34.32 -15.85
C ASP A 58 -0.80 -35.20 -16.88
N TYR A 59 -1.55 -36.04 -17.60
CA TYR A 59 -1.01 -36.90 -18.66
C TYR A 59 -1.15 -36.23 -20.03
N ASP A 60 -0.47 -35.10 -20.23
CA ASP A 60 -0.57 -34.29 -21.46
C ASP A 60 -0.18 -35.04 -22.75
N TRP A 61 0.63 -36.10 -22.62
CA TRP A 61 0.99 -36.99 -23.73
C TRP A 61 -0.14 -37.94 -24.15
N TYR A 62 -1.20 -38.11 -23.35
CA TYR A 62 -2.31 -39.00 -23.65
C TYR A 62 -3.31 -38.32 -24.61
N PRO A 63 -3.66 -38.92 -25.75
CA PRO A 63 -4.57 -38.32 -26.72
C PRO A 63 -5.93 -37.91 -26.12
N GLY A 64 -6.25 -36.62 -26.23
CA GLY A 64 -7.52 -36.09 -25.75
C GLY A 64 -7.58 -35.79 -24.24
N TRP A 65 -6.49 -35.96 -23.48
CA TRP A 65 -6.45 -35.65 -22.04
C TRP A 65 -7.03 -34.27 -21.71
N GLY A 66 -6.64 -33.22 -22.45
CA GLY A 66 -7.18 -31.87 -22.24
C GLY A 66 -8.68 -31.69 -22.51
N LYS A 67 -9.39 -32.69 -23.07
CA LYS A 67 -10.83 -32.65 -23.37
C LYS A 67 -11.68 -33.39 -22.34
N TRP A 68 -11.28 -34.61 -21.96
CA TRP A 68 -12.03 -35.51 -21.06
C TRP A 68 -11.34 -35.71 -19.71
N GLY A 69 -10.04 -35.41 -19.61
CA GLY A 69 -9.25 -35.51 -18.39
C GLY A 69 -9.57 -34.37 -17.43
N CYS A 70 -9.34 -34.64 -16.15
CA CYS A 70 -9.43 -33.64 -15.10
C CYS A 70 -8.02 -33.17 -14.78
N ILE A 71 -7.78 -31.87 -14.99
CA ILE A 71 -6.49 -31.24 -14.73
C ILE A 71 -6.17 -31.36 -13.23
N ALA A 72 -4.93 -31.71 -12.88
CA ALA A 72 -4.49 -31.79 -11.49
C ALA A 72 -4.58 -30.41 -10.79
N PRO A 73 -4.80 -30.38 -9.46
CA PRO A 73 -4.85 -29.14 -8.69
C PRO A 73 -3.58 -28.32 -8.92
N GLY A 74 -3.75 -27.07 -9.33
CA GLY A 74 -2.66 -26.12 -9.55
C GLY A 74 -2.51 -25.17 -8.35
N PRO A 75 -1.36 -24.50 -8.22
CA PRO A 75 -1.15 -23.55 -7.15
C PRO A 75 -2.13 -22.36 -7.25
N TRP A 76 -2.81 -22.07 -6.14
CA TRP A 76 -3.93 -21.13 -6.05
C TRP A 76 -3.57 -19.68 -6.37
N TRP A 77 -2.29 -19.30 -6.33
CA TRP A 77 -1.81 -17.93 -6.61
C TRP A 77 -1.52 -17.66 -8.10
N ILE A 78 -1.56 -18.68 -8.97
CA ILE A 78 -1.45 -18.48 -10.42
C ILE A 78 -2.84 -18.25 -10.98
N HIS A 79 -3.34 -17.03 -10.82
CA HIS A 79 -4.54 -16.59 -11.54
C HIS A 79 -4.15 -16.26 -12.99
N PRO A 80 -4.90 -16.75 -13.99
CA PRO A 80 -4.83 -16.19 -15.33
C PRO A 80 -5.06 -14.68 -15.23
N ARG A 81 -4.25 -13.86 -15.92
CA ARG A 81 -4.53 -12.41 -16.00
C ARG A 81 -5.89 -12.24 -16.69
N SER A 82 -6.91 -11.86 -15.93
CA SER A 82 -8.19 -11.44 -16.50
C SER A 82 -8.00 -10.12 -17.24
N GLY A 83 -8.63 -9.98 -18.41
CA GLY A 83 -8.72 -8.70 -19.11
C GLY A 83 -9.57 -7.69 -18.31
N PRO A 84 -9.52 -6.39 -18.67
CA PRO A 84 -10.38 -5.39 -18.04
C PRO A 84 -11.87 -5.78 -18.19
N PRO A 85 -12.72 -5.46 -17.21
CA PRO A 85 -14.15 -5.77 -17.26
C PRO A 85 -14.86 -5.01 -18.38
N GLU A 86 -15.76 -5.68 -19.10
CA GLU A 86 -16.63 -5.09 -20.13
C GLU A 86 -17.98 -4.71 -19.55
N VAL A 87 -18.50 -3.50 -19.81
CA VAL A 87 -19.87 -3.13 -19.43
C VAL A 87 -20.85 -3.71 -20.45
N VAL A 88 -21.69 -4.66 -20.01
CA VAL A 88 -22.68 -5.34 -20.86
C VAL A 88 -24.05 -4.68 -20.78
N LEU A 89 -24.46 -4.24 -19.59
CA LEU A 89 -25.78 -3.66 -19.34
C LEU A 89 -25.68 -2.60 -18.25
N SER A 90 -26.38 -1.47 -18.39
CA SER A 90 -26.46 -0.43 -17.37
C SER A 90 -27.78 0.34 -17.52
N ASN A 91 -28.67 0.27 -16.53
CA ASN A 91 -29.98 0.94 -16.55
C ASN A 91 -30.38 1.42 -15.15
N THR A 92 -31.37 2.31 -15.10
CA THR A 92 -32.06 2.73 -13.86
C THR A 92 -33.54 2.37 -13.98
N VAL A 93 -34.09 1.72 -12.96
CA VAL A 93 -35.50 1.28 -12.92
C VAL A 93 -36.07 1.52 -11.53
N ASP A 94 -37.38 1.73 -11.42
CA ASP A 94 -38.05 1.81 -10.13
C ASP A 94 -38.18 0.41 -9.51
N ILE A 95 -38.11 0.33 -8.17
CA ILE A 95 -38.23 -0.94 -7.45
C ILE A 95 -39.69 -1.41 -7.38
N GLY A 96 -39.90 -2.73 -7.43
CA GLY A 96 -41.22 -3.33 -7.23
C GLY A 96 -41.75 -3.17 -5.80
N SER A 97 -43.07 -3.32 -5.62
CA SER A 97 -43.71 -3.29 -4.28
C SER A 97 -43.27 -4.43 -3.35
N ASP A 98 -42.61 -5.45 -3.88
CA ASP A 98 -42.01 -6.58 -3.15
C ASP A 98 -40.52 -6.37 -2.84
N GLY A 99 -39.95 -5.22 -3.24
CA GLY A 99 -38.52 -4.92 -3.10
C GLY A 99 -37.64 -5.66 -4.09
N GLU A 100 -38.19 -6.19 -5.19
CA GLU A 100 -37.45 -6.92 -6.21
C GLU A 100 -37.39 -6.19 -7.57
N VAL A 101 -36.30 -6.40 -8.29
CA VAL A 101 -36.12 -5.99 -9.70
C VAL A 101 -35.55 -7.16 -10.48
N GLU A 102 -36.19 -7.50 -11.60
CA GLU A 102 -35.71 -8.55 -12.51
C GLU A 102 -34.83 -7.96 -13.63
N ILE A 103 -33.64 -8.53 -13.82
CA ILE A 103 -32.69 -8.17 -14.86
C ILE A 103 -32.53 -9.33 -15.83
N LYS A 104 -32.62 -9.04 -17.13
CA LYS A 104 -32.34 -9.99 -18.22
C LYS A 104 -31.01 -9.67 -18.88
N ILE A 105 -30.08 -10.61 -18.84
CA ILE A 105 -28.73 -10.50 -19.39
C ILE A 105 -28.66 -11.37 -20.64
N ASP A 106 -28.54 -10.77 -21.82
CA ASP A 106 -28.34 -11.50 -23.07
C ASP A 106 -26.87 -11.91 -23.25
N THR A 107 -26.63 -13.21 -23.43
CA THR A 107 -25.29 -13.78 -23.59
C THR A 107 -25.00 -14.24 -25.03
N ALA A 108 -25.90 -13.99 -25.99
CA ALA A 108 -25.73 -14.37 -27.39
C ALA A 108 -24.50 -13.73 -28.04
N LEU A 109 -24.26 -12.44 -27.78
CA LEU A 109 -23.07 -11.73 -28.28
C LEU A 109 -21.77 -12.31 -27.70
N ALA A 110 -21.77 -12.65 -26.40
CA ALA A 110 -20.64 -13.28 -25.74
C ALA A 110 -20.32 -14.65 -26.36
N LYS A 111 -21.33 -15.43 -26.74
CA LYS A 111 -21.14 -16.69 -27.47
C LYS A 111 -20.49 -16.50 -28.83
N ALA A 112 -20.88 -15.46 -29.57
CA ALA A 112 -20.34 -15.17 -30.90
C ALA A 112 -18.86 -14.72 -30.86
N ILE A 113 -18.48 -13.94 -29.84
CA ILE A 113 -17.15 -13.33 -29.75
C ILE A 113 -16.18 -14.17 -28.90
N HIS A 114 -16.65 -14.83 -27.83
CA HIS A 114 -15.87 -15.55 -26.81
C HIS A 114 -16.49 -16.91 -26.44
N GLY A 115 -16.95 -17.65 -27.44
CA GLY A 115 -17.62 -18.95 -27.25
C GLY A 115 -16.76 -20.06 -26.67
N ASP A 116 -15.44 -19.86 -26.57
CA ASP A 116 -14.45 -20.80 -26.06
C ASP A 116 -14.12 -20.60 -24.57
N GLN A 117 -14.72 -19.62 -23.90
CA GLN A 117 -14.41 -19.24 -22.51
C GLN A 117 -15.65 -19.25 -21.62
N ASP A 118 -15.46 -19.56 -20.33
CA ASP A 118 -16.48 -19.34 -19.31
C ASP A 118 -16.46 -17.86 -18.89
N HIS A 119 -17.61 -17.31 -18.49
CA HIS A 119 -17.79 -15.89 -18.21
C HIS A 119 -18.37 -15.67 -16.82
N LYS A 120 -17.87 -14.67 -16.10
CA LYS A 120 -18.48 -14.14 -14.87
C LYS A 120 -19.13 -12.80 -15.21
N TYR A 121 -20.43 -12.68 -14.95
CA TYR A 121 -21.18 -11.44 -15.03
C TYR A 121 -21.36 -10.91 -13.61
N GLU A 122 -20.68 -9.82 -13.27
CA GLU A 122 -20.81 -9.15 -11.99
C GLU A 122 -21.86 -8.04 -12.11
N ILE A 123 -22.85 -8.08 -11.22
CA ILE A 123 -23.99 -7.17 -11.17
C ILE A 123 -23.78 -6.27 -9.96
N THR A 124 -23.59 -4.98 -10.19
CA THR A 124 -23.57 -3.94 -9.14
C THR A 124 -24.91 -3.23 -9.18
N ALA A 125 -25.56 -3.07 -8.03
CA ALA A 125 -26.85 -2.40 -7.90
C ALA A 125 -26.75 -1.29 -6.86
N GLU A 126 -27.01 -0.06 -7.28
CA GLU A 126 -27.18 1.13 -6.46
C GLU A 126 -28.68 1.30 -6.19
N VAL A 127 -29.10 1.14 -4.94
CA VAL A 127 -30.49 1.32 -4.51
C VAL A 127 -30.60 2.63 -3.73
N VAL A 128 -31.48 3.52 -4.19
CA VAL A 128 -31.78 4.80 -3.55
C VAL A 128 -33.22 4.77 -3.07
N ASP A 129 -33.42 4.82 -1.75
CA ASP A 129 -34.76 4.92 -1.14
C ASP A 129 -35.19 6.40 -0.97
N GLU A 130 -36.35 6.62 -0.37
CA GLU A 130 -36.86 7.95 -0.03
C GLU A 130 -35.93 8.75 0.90
N SER A 131 -34.94 8.14 1.58
CA SER A 131 -33.93 8.90 2.35
C SER A 131 -32.96 9.66 1.45
N ARG A 132 -32.90 9.32 0.15
CA ARG A 132 -31.93 9.78 -0.86
C ARG A 132 -30.49 9.31 -0.60
N ARG A 133 -30.30 8.30 0.26
CA ARG A 133 -29.01 7.62 0.43
C ARG A 133 -28.93 6.43 -0.52
N THR A 134 -27.75 6.25 -1.13
CA THR A 134 -27.49 5.13 -2.03
C THR A 134 -26.83 3.99 -1.27
N ILE A 135 -27.40 2.79 -1.37
CA ILE A 135 -26.77 1.55 -0.90
C ILE A 135 -26.34 0.72 -2.11
N VAL A 136 -25.10 0.24 -2.08
CA VAL A 136 -24.53 -0.56 -3.18
C VAL A 136 -24.51 -2.03 -2.81
N GLY A 137 -25.17 -2.87 -3.60
CA GLY A 137 -25.08 -4.33 -3.55
C GLY A 137 -24.31 -4.89 -4.74
N LYS A 138 -23.59 -5.99 -4.54
CA LYS A 138 -22.94 -6.73 -5.63
C LYS A 138 -23.36 -8.19 -5.61
N GLY A 139 -23.56 -8.74 -6.80
CA GLY A 139 -23.81 -10.16 -7.04
C GLY A 139 -23.11 -10.61 -8.31
N SER A 140 -23.09 -11.91 -8.58
CA SER A 140 -22.55 -12.39 -9.84
C SER A 140 -23.25 -13.64 -10.34
N VAL A 141 -23.27 -13.80 -11.66
CA VAL A 141 -23.74 -15.01 -12.33
C VAL A 141 -22.62 -15.59 -13.18
N LEU A 142 -22.43 -16.91 -13.08
CA LEU A 142 -21.49 -17.66 -13.89
C LEU A 142 -22.20 -18.22 -15.12
N VAL A 143 -21.61 -18.02 -16.29
CA VAL A 143 -22.14 -18.48 -17.57
C VAL A 143 -21.11 -19.37 -18.24
N ALA A 144 -21.43 -20.66 -18.32
CA ALA A 144 -20.53 -21.69 -18.81
C ALA A 144 -20.61 -21.88 -20.34
N ARG A 145 -19.46 -22.14 -20.97
CA ARG A 145 -19.34 -22.50 -22.40
C ARG A 145 -19.87 -23.90 -22.71
N LYS A 146 -19.77 -24.82 -21.75
CA LYS A 146 -20.35 -26.16 -21.77
C LYS A 146 -21.50 -26.22 -20.77
N PRO A 147 -22.58 -26.99 -21.03
CA PRO A 147 -23.73 -27.05 -20.13
C PRO A 147 -23.36 -27.62 -18.75
N PHE A 148 -22.42 -28.57 -18.70
CA PHE A 148 -21.89 -29.14 -17.47
C PHE A 148 -20.48 -29.70 -17.70
N LYS A 149 -19.91 -30.33 -16.66
CA LYS A 149 -18.68 -31.11 -16.72
C LYS A 149 -18.85 -32.41 -15.95
N VAL A 150 -18.22 -33.47 -16.44
CA VAL A 150 -18.16 -34.78 -15.77
C VAL A 150 -16.76 -34.95 -15.20
N PHE A 151 -16.69 -35.18 -13.89
CA PHE A 151 -15.47 -35.46 -13.17
C PHE A 151 -15.42 -36.95 -12.87
N ALA A 152 -14.25 -37.55 -13.04
CA ALA A 152 -14.00 -38.96 -12.76
C ALA A 152 -12.77 -39.06 -11.85
N TRP A 153 -12.84 -39.90 -10.82
CA TRP A 153 -11.71 -40.19 -9.95
C TRP A 153 -11.83 -41.58 -9.33
N MET A 154 -10.72 -42.05 -8.77
CA MET A 154 -10.61 -43.36 -8.15
C MET A 154 -10.45 -43.18 -6.63
N ASN A 155 -10.83 -44.18 -5.82
CA ASN A 155 -10.68 -44.11 -4.36
C ASN A 155 -9.22 -44.33 -3.87
N ARG A 156 -8.34 -44.83 -4.73
CA ARG A 156 -6.89 -44.98 -4.51
C ARG A 156 -6.10 -44.55 -5.73
N GLY A 157 -4.84 -44.16 -5.52
CA GLY A 157 -3.94 -43.78 -6.62
C GLY A 157 -3.50 -44.93 -7.50
N TYR A 158 -3.37 -46.14 -6.94
CA TYR A 158 -3.06 -47.39 -7.65
C TYR A 158 -3.62 -48.59 -6.86
N TYR A 159 -3.65 -49.76 -7.50
CA TYR A 159 -4.21 -50.99 -6.92
C TYR A 159 -3.27 -52.18 -7.06
N GLN A 160 -3.47 -53.22 -6.27
CA GLN A 160 -2.88 -54.54 -6.45
C GLN A 160 -3.92 -55.53 -6.99
N VAL A 161 -3.48 -56.60 -7.67
CA VAL A 161 -4.39 -57.67 -8.08
C VAL A 161 -5.09 -58.25 -6.84
N GLY A 162 -6.42 -58.28 -6.87
CA GLY A 162 -7.28 -58.66 -5.74
C GLY A 162 -7.86 -57.50 -4.95
N ASP A 163 -7.36 -56.27 -5.12
CA ASP A 163 -7.96 -55.09 -4.49
C ASP A 163 -9.38 -54.81 -5.02
N THR A 164 -10.17 -54.14 -4.19
CA THR A 164 -11.46 -53.58 -4.59
C THR A 164 -11.29 -52.11 -4.97
N MET A 165 -11.68 -51.77 -6.19
CA MET A 165 -11.60 -50.42 -6.74
C MET A 165 -13.00 -49.78 -6.75
N VAL A 166 -13.06 -48.49 -6.45
CA VAL A 166 -14.27 -47.68 -6.56
C VAL A 166 -13.96 -46.51 -7.47
N ALA A 167 -14.60 -46.50 -8.63
CA ALA A 167 -14.60 -45.36 -9.53
C ALA A 167 -15.78 -44.46 -9.17
N SER A 168 -15.51 -43.19 -8.90
CA SER A 168 -16.50 -42.18 -8.53
C SER A 168 -16.57 -41.10 -9.59
N PHE A 169 -17.79 -40.62 -9.80
CA PHE A 169 -18.09 -39.63 -10.82
C PHE A 169 -19.00 -38.54 -10.26
N LYS A 170 -18.85 -37.32 -10.79
CA LYS A 170 -19.77 -36.20 -10.54
C LYS A 170 -20.05 -35.48 -11.85
N ALA A 171 -21.32 -35.41 -12.23
CA ALA A 171 -21.78 -34.53 -13.30
C ALA A 171 -22.41 -33.28 -12.70
N GLN A 172 -21.88 -32.11 -13.05
CA GLN A 172 -22.39 -30.85 -12.52
C GLN A 172 -22.09 -29.63 -13.38
N THR A 173 -22.88 -28.58 -13.19
CA THR A 173 -22.73 -27.27 -13.83
C THR A 173 -21.56 -26.46 -13.23
N LEU A 174 -21.25 -25.32 -13.84
CA LEU A 174 -20.18 -24.40 -13.40
C LEU A 174 -20.45 -23.80 -12.00
N ASP A 175 -21.72 -23.64 -11.61
CA ASP A 175 -22.16 -23.22 -10.26
C ASP A 175 -22.37 -24.39 -9.29
N SER A 176 -21.81 -25.57 -9.59
CA SER A 176 -21.84 -26.78 -8.77
C SER A 176 -23.22 -27.41 -8.55
N LYS A 177 -24.19 -27.18 -9.45
CA LYS A 177 -25.49 -27.86 -9.40
C LYS A 177 -25.39 -29.24 -10.05
N PRO A 178 -26.03 -30.26 -9.47
CA PRO A 178 -25.98 -31.62 -9.99
C PRO A 178 -26.69 -31.77 -11.34
N VAL A 179 -26.22 -32.72 -12.16
CA VAL A 179 -26.81 -33.06 -13.46
C VAL A 179 -27.30 -34.50 -13.44
N THR A 180 -28.61 -34.67 -13.68
CA THR A 180 -29.28 -35.96 -13.80
C THR A 180 -29.45 -36.36 -15.28
N GLY A 181 -29.48 -37.66 -15.58
CA GLY A 181 -29.65 -38.14 -16.95
C GLY A 181 -29.33 -39.62 -17.10
N THR A 182 -28.89 -40.03 -18.30
CA THR A 182 -28.37 -41.38 -18.53
C THR A 182 -26.85 -41.37 -18.53
N GLY A 183 -26.23 -42.36 -17.89
CA GLY A 183 -24.78 -42.46 -17.81
C GLY A 183 -24.28 -43.82 -18.29
N LYS A 184 -23.20 -43.81 -19.08
CA LYS A 184 -22.51 -45.02 -19.55
C LYS A 184 -21.08 -45.00 -19.06
N LEU A 185 -20.67 -46.06 -18.36
CA LEU A 185 -19.30 -46.26 -17.89
C LEU A 185 -18.62 -47.35 -18.72
N VAL A 186 -17.42 -47.07 -19.22
CA VAL A 186 -16.56 -48.04 -19.90
C VAL A 186 -15.20 -48.11 -19.21
N LEU A 187 -14.74 -49.32 -18.92
CA LEU A 187 -13.39 -49.61 -18.45
C LEU A 187 -12.54 -50.09 -19.63
N TYR A 188 -11.56 -49.29 -20.02
CA TYR A 188 -10.59 -49.61 -21.05
C TYR A 188 -9.29 -50.13 -20.45
N ARG A 189 -8.75 -51.21 -21.00
CA ARG A 189 -7.36 -51.63 -20.80
C ARG A 189 -6.49 -50.97 -21.86
N ILE A 190 -5.32 -50.47 -21.44
CA ILE A 190 -4.39 -49.74 -22.29
C ILE A 190 -3.23 -50.67 -22.66
N SER A 191 -2.89 -50.66 -23.94
CA SER A 191 -1.68 -51.25 -24.50
C SER A 191 -0.91 -50.17 -25.25
N TYR A 192 0.40 -50.34 -25.44
CA TYR A 192 1.25 -49.35 -26.10
C TYR A 192 1.86 -49.90 -27.39
N SER A 193 1.88 -49.09 -28.45
CA SER A 193 2.64 -49.41 -29.67
C SER A 193 4.15 -49.35 -29.42
N GLU A 194 4.97 -49.80 -30.38
CA GLU A 194 6.44 -49.66 -30.31
C GLU A 194 6.89 -48.20 -30.22
N GLN A 195 6.07 -47.26 -30.71
CA GLN A 195 6.30 -45.81 -30.61
C GLN A 195 5.74 -45.20 -29.31
N GLY A 196 5.15 -46.03 -28.44
CA GLY A 196 4.60 -45.64 -27.14
C GLY A 196 3.24 -44.96 -27.20
N GLU A 197 2.47 -45.13 -28.28
CA GLU A 197 1.11 -44.60 -28.41
C GLU A 197 0.09 -45.51 -27.71
N PRO A 198 -0.87 -44.97 -26.93
CA PRO A 198 -1.86 -45.77 -26.22
C PRO A 198 -2.95 -46.30 -27.15
N LYS A 199 -3.28 -47.58 -27.02
CA LYS A 199 -4.42 -48.26 -27.66
C LYS A 199 -5.36 -48.80 -26.59
N GLU A 200 -6.61 -48.32 -26.60
CA GLU A 200 -7.67 -48.69 -25.65
C GLU A 200 -8.47 -49.91 -26.14
N THR A 201 -8.69 -50.88 -25.26
CA THR A 201 -9.59 -52.04 -25.49
C THR A 201 -10.64 -52.08 -24.38
N ALA A 202 -11.93 -52.02 -24.72
CA ALA A 202 -13.00 -52.10 -23.73
C ALA A 202 -13.02 -53.49 -23.08
N VAL A 203 -12.97 -53.54 -21.75
CA VAL A 203 -12.98 -54.80 -20.97
C VAL A 203 -14.33 -55.00 -20.29
N GLN A 204 -14.93 -53.92 -19.79
CA GLN A 204 -16.23 -53.95 -19.11
C GLN A 204 -17.01 -52.66 -19.41
N GLU A 205 -18.33 -52.78 -19.47
CA GLU A 205 -19.27 -51.68 -19.68
C GLU A 205 -20.42 -51.77 -18.67
N TRP A 206 -20.91 -50.63 -18.20
CA TRP A 206 -22.05 -50.52 -17.29
C TRP A 206 -22.94 -49.36 -17.69
N ASP A 207 -24.25 -49.57 -17.55
CA ASP A 207 -25.23 -48.49 -17.50
C ASP A 207 -25.29 -47.96 -16.07
N LEU A 208 -24.77 -46.76 -15.85
CA LEU A 208 -24.59 -46.14 -14.53
C LEU A 208 -25.14 -44.72 -14.56
N ASN A 209 -26.40 -44.54 -14.21
CA ASN A 209 -27.03 -43.22 -14.20
C ASN A 209 -26.58 -42.40 -12.97
N PRO A 210 -26.35 -41.08 -13.12
CA PRO A 210 -26.08 -40.20 -11.99
C PRO A 210 -27.31 -40.07 -11.08
N GLY A 211 -27.09 -40.05 -9.77
CA GLY A 211 -28.13 -39.80 -8.75
C GLY A 211 -28.66 -38.37 -8.76
N GLU A 212 -29.59 -38.05 -7.86
CA GLU A 212 -30.18 -36.71 -7.73
C GLU A 212 -29.14 -35.63 -7.39
N ASP A 213 -28.10 -36.01 -6.65
CA ASP A 213 -26.96 -35.16 -6.36
C ASP A 213 -25.90 -35.18 -7.49
N GLY A 214 -26.18 -35.78 -8.64
CA GLY A 214 -25.29 -35.84 -9.80
C GLY A 214 -24.06 -36.74 -9.59
N THR A 215 -24.00 -37.50 -8.49
CA THR A 215 -22.91 -38.46 -8.26
C THR A 215 -23.24 -39.83 -8.84
N ALA A 216 -22.20 -40.58 -9.19
CA ALA A 216 -22.30 -42.00 -9.48
C ALA A 216 -21.06 -42.71 -8.97
N SER A 217 -21.19 -43.97 -8.58
CA SER A 217 -20.04 -44.78 -8.16
C SER A 217 -20.18 -46.21 -8.64
N GLN A 218 -19.10 -46.78 -9.17
CA GLN A 218 -19.03 -48.18 -9.57
C GLN A 218 -17.94 -48.88 -8.77
N LYS A 219 -18.31 -49.98 -8.12
CA LYS A 219 -17.38 -50.89 -7.45
C LYS A 219 -16.94 -51.98 -8.44
N MET A 220 -15.65 -52.24 -8.53
CA MET A 220 -15.05 -53.19 -9.47
C MET A 220 -13.86 -53.90 -8.82
N ALA A 221 -13.52 -55.10 -9.29
CA ALA A 221 -12.41 -55.89 -8.77
C ALA A 221 -11.16 -55.69 -9.63
N ALA A 222 -9.99 -55.54 -9.00
CA ALA A 222 -8.71 -55.46 -9.67
C ALA A 222 -8.24 -56.87 -10.09
N THR A 223 -8.75 -57.39 -11.23
CA THR A 223 -8.58 -58.79 -11.61
C THR A 223 -7.29 -59.10 -12.38
N GLN A 224 -6.75 -58.13 -13.12
CA GLN A 224 -5.55 -58.30 -13.93
C GLN A 224 -4.62 -57.10 -13.79
N ALA A 225 -3.31 -57.36 -13.79
CA ALA A 225 -2.32 -56.29 -13.86
C ALA A 225 -2.42 -55.58 -15.22
N GLY A 226 -2.42 -54.26 -15.20
CA GLY A 226 -2.52 -53.43 -16.40
C GLY A 226 -2.62 -51.94 -16.06
N GLN A 227 -2.50 -51.11 -17.09
CA GLN A 227 -2.89 -49.70 -17.04
C GLN A 227 -4.29 -49.56 -17.64
N TYR A 228 -5.16 -48.79 -16.98
CA TYR A 228 -6.58 -48.72 -17.28
C TYR A 228 -7.07 -47.27 -17.36
N ARG A 229 -8.13 -47.05 -18.15
CA ARG A 229 -8.90 -45.81 -18.19
C ARG A 229 -10.35 -46.12 -17.84
N VAL A 230 -10.92 -45.41 -16.88
CA VAL A 230 -12.38 -45.30 -16.75
C VAL A 230 -12.86 -44.11 -17.57
N ALA A 231 -13.84 -44.33 -18.43
CA ALA A 231 -14.51 -43.29 -19.20
C ALA A 231 -15.99 -43.31 -18.86
N TYR A 232 -16.48 -42.20 -18.30
CA TYR A 232 -17.86 -42.04 -17.92
C TYR A 232 -18.50 -40.94 -18.73
N THR A 233 -19.54 -41.31 -19.48
CA THR A 233 -20.24 -40.42 -20.40
C THR A 233 -21.65 -40.20 -19.90
N VAL A 234 -22.00 -38.95 -19.61
CA VAL A 234 -23.32 -38.54 -19.14
C VAL A 234 -24.04 -37.79 -20.24
N THR A 235 -25.29 -38.17 -20.48
CA THR A 235 -26.22 -37.48 -21.35
C THR A 235 -27.30 -36.84 -20.48
N ASP A 236 -27.38 -35.51 -20.49
CA ASP A 236 -28.42 -34.79 -19.75
C ASP A 236 -29.82 -34.94 -20.40
N GLN A 237 -30.86 -34.46 -19.73
CA GLN A 237 -32.24 -34.49 -20.24
C GLN A 237 -32.44 -33.69 -21.55
N LYS A 238 -31.50 -32.80 -21.90
CA LYS A 238 -31.52 -32.00 -23.13
C LYS A 238 -30.72 -32.66 -24.27
N GLY A 239 -30.19 -33.86 -24.05
CA GLY A 239 -29.40 -34.61 -25.02
C GLY A 239 -27.93 -34.19 -25.14
N ASN A 240 -27.42 -33.31 -24.25
CA ASN A 240 -26.01 -32.94 -24.24
C ASN A 240 -25.19 -34.07 -23.62
N GLN A 241 -24.18 -34.53 -24.37
CA GLN A 241 -23.32 -35.64 -23.96
C GLN A 241 -21.91 -35.14 -23.61
N ILE A 242 -21.43 -35.47 -22.41
CA ILE A 242 -20.08 -35.09 -21.94
C ILE A 242 -19.39 -36.30 -21.32
N GLU A 243 -18.15 -36.54 -21.73
CA GLU A 243 -17.27 -37.57 -21.17
C GLU A 243 -16.32 -36.97 -20.13
N GLY A 244 -16.16 -37.68 -19.00
CA GLY A 244 -15.08 -37.50 -18.04
C GLY A 244 -14.31 -38.81 -17.88
N GLY A 245 -12.98 -38.74 -17.77
CA GLY A 245 -12.15 -39.94 -17.64
C GLY A 245 -10.97 -39.82 -16.67
N TYR A 246 -10.50 -40.97 -16.21
CA TYR A 246 -9.39 -41.08 -15.24
C TYR A 246 -8.48 -42.27 -15.55
N LEU A 247 -7.16 -42.08 -15.44
CA LEU A 247 -6.13 -43.09 -15.68
C LEU A 247 -5.58 -43.64 -14.36
N PHE A 248 -5.39 -44.96 -14.27
CA PHE A 248 -4.82 -45.61 -13.09
C PHE A 248 -4.12 -46.93 -13.48
N SER A 249 -3.38 -47.53 -12.53
CA SER A 249 -2.66 -48.78 -12.74
C SER A 249 -2.99 -49.83 -11.67
N ILE A 250 -2.96 -51.09 -12.10
CA ILE A 250 -3.12 -52.28 -11.26
C ILE A 250 -1.81 -53.08 -11.33
N ARG A 251 -1.23 -53.35 -10.16
CA ARG A 251 0.07 -54.01 -9.99
C ARG A 251 -0.12 -55.50 -9.70
N GLY A 252 0.60 -56.35 -10.43
CA GLY A 252 0.74 -57.78 -10.13
C GLY A 252 1.99 -58.09 -9.29
N GLU A 253 2.16 -59.36 -8.94
CA GLU A 253 3.40 -59.84 -8.32
C GLU A 253 4.59 -59.63 -9.27
N GLY A 254 5.71 -59.11 -8.76
CA GLY A 254 6.90 -58.79 -9.57
C GLY A 254 6.77 -57.58 -10.49
N PHE A 255 5.74 -56.74 -10.34
CA PHE A 255 5.53 -55.56 -11.16
C PHE A 255 6.71 -54.57 -11.14
N ASP A 256 7.33 -54.35 -12.30
CA ASP A 256 8.44 -53.40 -12.50
C ASP A 256 8.05 -52.21 -13.42
N GLY A 257 6.83 -52.18 -13.96
CA GLY A 257 6.29 -51.08 -14.77
C GLY A 257 6.81 -50.96 -16.20
N LYS A 258 7.68 -51.86 -16.70
CA LYS A 258 8.28 -51.73 -18.05
C LYS A 258 7.25 -51.59 -19.17
N GLU A 259 6.15 -52.33 -19.07
CA GLU A 259 5.06 -52.37 -20.04
C GLU A 259 4.21 -51.09 -20.08
N TYR A 260 4.33 -50.20 -19.09
CA TYR A 260 3.46 -49.04 -18.92
C TYR A 260 4.17 -47.74 -19.33
N ARG A 261 3.37 -46.71 -19.64
CA ARG A 261 3.86 -45.36 -19.90
C ARG A 261 3.42 -44.44 -18.75
N PHE A 262 4.40 -43.84 -18.09
CA PHE A 262 4.23 -42.87 -17.01
C PHE A 262 4.73 -41.50 -17.46
N ASN A 263 4.49 -40.48 -16.64
CA ASN A 263 5.18 -39.20 -16.76
C ASN A 263 6.69 -39.37 -16.52
N ASP A 264 7.50 -38.37 -16.90
CA ASP A 264 8.97 -38.45 -16.76
C ASP A 264 9.41 -38.76 -15.32
N LEU A 265 8.68 -38.21 -14.35
CA LEU A 265 8.71 -38.57 -12.94
C LEU A 265 7.31 -38.31 -12.34
N GLU A 266 6.81 -39.19 -11.49
CA GLU A 266 5.59 -38.95 -10.70
C GLU A 266 5.62 -39.69 -9.36
N ILE A 267 5.01 -39.09 -8.33
CA ILE A 267 4.80 -39.68 -7.00
C ILE A 267 3.30 -39.84 -6.80
N VAL A 268 2.83 -41.08 -6.63
CA VAL A 268 1.42 -41.41 -6.42
C VAL A 268 1.23 -42.04 -5.04
N VAL A 269 0.32 -41.48 -4.25
CA VAL A 269 -0.04 -42.00 -2.91
C VAL A 269 -1.18 -43.02 -3.00
N GLU A 270 -1.21 -44.00 -2.09
CA GLU A 270 -2.28 -45.00 -2.03
C GLU A 270 -3.64 -44.40 -1.60
N LYS A 271 -3.65 -43.51 -0.60
CA LYS A 271 -4.87 -42.97 0.05
C LYS A 271 -4.89 -41.44 0.02
N LYS A 272 -6.09 -40.86 0.04
CA LYS A 272 -6.29 -39.39 -0.04
C LYS A 272 -5.72 -38.64 1.16
N HIS A 273 -5.82 -39.23 2.34
CA HIS A 273 -5.23 -38.76 3.59
C HIS A 273 -4.91 -39.97 4.47
N TYR A 274 -4.11 -39.73 5.50
CA TYR A 274 -3.61 -40.75 6.42
C TYR A 274 -3.76 -40.31 7.86
N GLN A 275 -3.82 -41.29 8.77
CA GLN A 275 -3.78 -41.04 10.21
C GLN A 275 -2.36 -41.16 10.75
N PRO A 276 -2.04 -40.54 11.91
CA PRO A 276 -0.79 -40.83 12.61
C PRO A 276 -0.60 -42.34 12.83
N ASP A 277 0.66 -42.78 12.79
CA ASP A 277 1.06 -44.20 12.98
C ASP A 277 0.64 -45.14 11.83
N GLU A 278 0.07 -44.59 10.75
CA GLU A 278 -0.18 -45.31 9.50
C GLU A 278 1.05 -45.31 8.58
N LYS A 279 1.19 -46.35 7.73
CA LYS A 279 2.21 -46.42 6.68
C LYS A 279 1.70 -45.80 5.38
N VAL A 280 2.40 -44.78 4.88
CA VAL A 280 2.20 -44.22 3.54
C VAL A 280 2.97 -45.07 2.54
N ARG A 281 2.27 -45.64 1.57
CA ARG A 281 2.88 -46.33 0.43
C ARG A 281 2.92 -45.38 -0.77
N LEU A 282 4.13 -45.01 -1.17
CA LEU A 282 4.43 -44.11 -2.27
C LEU A 282 4.84 -44.92 -3.49
N LEU A 283 4.05 -44.85 -4.56
CA LEU A 283 4.44 -45.38 -5.86
C LEU A 283 5.25 -44.31 -6.59
N ILE A 284 6.51 -44.63 -6.88
CA ILE A 284 7.44 -43.75 -7.59
C ILE A 284 7.62 -44.33 -8.98
N ASN A 285 7.15 -43.60 -9.99
CA ASN A 285 7.24 -44.01 -11.38
C ASN A 285 8.15 -43.08 -12.17
N THR A 286 8.86 -43.66 -13.13
CA THR A 286 9.67 -42.97 -14.14
C THR A 286 9.28 -43.44 -15.53
N ASN A 287 9.39 -42.57 -16.52
CA ASN A 287 9.15 -42.96 -17.92
C ASN A 287 10.26 -43.91 -18.46
N GLN A 288 11.36 -44.06 -17.72
CA GLN A 288 12.56 -44.78 -18.17
C GLN A 288 12.95 -45.90 -17.22
N PRO A 289 13.21 -47.11 -17.74
CA PRO A 289 13.67 -48.21 -16.92
C PRO A 289 15.10 -47.96 -16.40
N GLY A 290 15.43 -48.45 -15.22
CA GLY A 290 16.80 -48.32 -14.69
C GLY A 290 17.13 -46.96 -14.09
N SER A 291 16.13 -46.11 -13.83
CA SER A 291 16.34 -44.74 -13.35
C SER A 291 16.83 -44.70 -11.90
N THR A 292 17.76 -43.79 -11.61
CA THR A 292 18.14 -43.42 -10.24
C THR A 292 17.28 -42.25 -9.77
N VAL A 293 16.51 -42.43 -8.70
CA VAL A 293 15.67 -41.38 -8.11
C VAL A 293 16.22 -40.98 -6.74
N LEU A 294 16.41 -39.67 -6.54
CA LEU A 294 16.72 -39.08 -5.24
C LEU A 294 15.40 -38.72 -4.55
N LEU A 295 15.05 -39.44 -3.49
CA LEU A 295 13.83 -39.19 -2.72
C LEU A 295 14.14 -38.43 -1.43
N PHE A 296 13.64 -37.21 -1.33
CA PHE A 296 13.68 -36.38 -0.13
C PHE A 296 12.38 -36.55 0.65
N VAL A 297 12.50 -37.01 1.89
CA VAL A 297 11.38 -37.24 2.78
C VAL A 297 11.32 -36.10 3.80
N ARG A 298 10.14 -35.49 3.97
CA ARG A 298 9.89 -34.35 4.87
C ARG A 298 10.74 -33.09 4.59
N PRO A 299 10.93 -32.64 3.34
CA PRO A 299 11.47 -31.30 3.10
C PRO A 299 10.49 -30.24 3.61
N VAL A 300 11.02 -29.18 4.22
CA VAL A 300 10.22 -28.07 4.77
C VAL A 300 10.99 -26.78 4.56
N ASN A 301 10.35 -25.76 3.97
CA ASN A 301 10.93 -24.42 3.79
C ASN A 301 12.34 -24.43 3.15
N GLY A 302 12.58 -25.32 2.19
CA GLY A 302 13.88 -25.46 1.53
C GLY A 302 14.96 -26.16 2.35
N ILE A 303 14.63 -26.70 3.53
CA ILE A 303 15.50 -27.54 4.33
C ILE A 303 15.29 -28.99 3.90
N TYR A 304 16.37 -29.62 3.44
CA TYR A 304 16.39 -31.01 2.97
C TYR A 304 17.24 -31.88 3.88
N SER A 305 16.70 -33.02 4.29
CA SER A 305 17.52 -34.13 4.83
C SER A 305 18.26 -34.82 3.68
N ALA A 306 19.27 -35.63 3.99
CA ALA A 306 19.95 -36.43 2.98
C ALA A 306 18.94 -37.28 2.18
N PRO A 307 19.01 -37.30 0.83
CA PRO A 307 18.07 -38.05 0.03
C PRO A 307 18.28 -39.56 0.19
N GLN A 308 17.19 -40.31 0.10
CA GLN A 308 17.23 -41.74 -0.13
C GLN A 308 17.48 -41.98 -1.61
N VAL A 309 18.54 -42.72 -1.96
CA VAL A 309 18.87 -43.06 -3.36
C VAL A 309 18.15 -44.35 -3.72
N LEU A 310 17.16 -44.25 -4.61
CA LEU A 310 16.38 -45.38 -5.10
C LEU A 310 16.85 -45.78 -6.49
N GLN A 311 17.29 -47.02 -6.66
CA GLN A 311 17.62 -47.60 -7.97
C GLN A 311 16.45 -48.45 -8.46
N LEU A 312 15.79 -48.04 -9.53
CA LEU A 312 14.63 -48.74 -10.07
C LEU A 312 15.09 -49.82 -11.07
N ALA A 313 14.71 -51.09 -10.84
CA ALA A 313 15.03 -52.19 -11.78
C ALA A 313 14.21 -52.11 -13.09
N GLY A 314 13.02 -51.50 -13.02
CA GLY A 314 12.18 -51.15 -14.15
C GLY A 314 11.83 -49.66 -14.12
N LYS A 315 10.57 -49.33 -14.39
CA LYS A 315 10.00 -47.98 -14.38
C LYS A 315 9.27 -47.61 -13.09
N SER A 316 9.07 -48.55 -12.16
CA SER A 316 8.24 -48.32 -10.97
C SER A 316 8.80 -49.00 -9.73
N THR A 317 8.68 -48.35 -8.58
CA THR A 317 8.98 -48.92 -7.26
C THR A 317 8.02 -48.39 -6.19
N VAL A 318 7.92 -49.09 -5.04
CA VAL A 318 7.15 -48.62 -3.88
C VAL A 318 8.08 -48.32 -2.73
N TYR A 319 7.90 -47.14 -2.14
CA TYR A 319 8.57 -46.73 -0.91
C TYR A 319 7.55 -46.64 0.22
N GLU A 320 7.86 -47.28 1.36
CA GLU A 320 7.03 -47.18 2.57
C GLU A 320 7.57 -46.11 3.51
N LEU A 321 6.69 -45.24 3.99
CA LEU A 321 7.00 -44.15 4.90
C LEU A 321 6.09 -44.23 6.13
N GLU A 322 6.68 -44.37 7.32
CA GLU A 322 5.94 -44.36 8.58
C GLU A 322 5.58 -42.93 9.00
N LEU A 323 4.31 -42.70 9.36
CA LEU A 323 3.84 -41.42 9.88
C LEU A 323 3.88 -41.38 11.39
N THR A 324 4.19 -40.20 11.93
CA THR A 324 4.15 -39.93 13.37
C THR A 324 3.22 -38.76 13.66
N ARG A 325 2.85 -38.56 14.92
CA ARG A 325 2.09 -37.36 15.33
C ARG A 325 2.77 -36.04 14.99
N LYS A 326 4.10 -36.02 14.80
CA LYS A 326 4.83 -34.82 14.38
C LYS A 326 4.49 -34.41 12.95
N ASP A 327 3.98 -35.31 12.12
CA ASP A 327 3.66 -35.06 10.71
C ASP A 327 2.31 -34.34 10.52
N LEU A 328 1.56 -34.06 11.58
CA LEU A 328 0.36 -33.20 11.52
C LEU A 328 0.75 -31.74 11.17
N PRO A 329 -0.07 -31.00 10.41
CA PRO A 329 -1.24 -31.47 9.63
C PRO A 329 -0.85 -32.03 8.24
N ASN A 330 0.41 -31.94 7.82
CA ASN A 330 0.87 -32.44 6.52
C ASN A 330 2.39 -32.68 6.53
N LEU A 331 2.89 -33.42 5.54
CA LEU A 331 4.30 -33.42 5.16
C LEU A 331 4.45 -33.36 3.65
N PHE A 332 5.67 -33.08 3.18
CA PHE A 332 6.01 -33.19 1.77
C PHE A 332 6.94 -34.39 1.52
N VAL A 333 6.91 -34.89 0.30
CA VAL A 333 7.95 -35.73 -0.29
C VAL A 333 8.31 -35.14 -1.65
N GLU A 334 9.61 -35.13 -1.96
CA GLU A 334 10.11 -34.65 -3.25
C GLU A 334 11.01 -35.71 -3.87
N ALA A 335 10.82 -35.96 -5.16
CA ALA A 335 11.67 -36.85 -5.94
C ALA A 335 12.36 -36.04 -7.05
N VAL A 336 13.63 -36.38 -7.30
CA VAL A 336 14.43 -35.83 -8.40
C VAL A 336 15.04 -36.98 -9.20
N THR A 337 14.96 -36.88 -10.52
CA THR A 337 15.69 -37.77 -11.45
C THR A 337 16.26 -36.96 -12.62
N VAL A 338 17.30 -37.48 -13.26
CA VAL A 338 17.92 -36.86 -14.43
C VAL A 338 17.75 -37.79 -15.62
N HIS A 339 17.08 -37.30 -16.66
CA HIS A 339 16.88 -38.06 -17.89
C HIS A 339 16.85 -37.14 -19.11
N GLN A 340 17.39 -37.59 -20.24
CA GLN A 340 17.44 -36.84 -21.52
C GLN A 340 18.06 -35.43 -21.39
N GLY A 341 19.05 -35.27 -20.50
CA GLY A 341 19.66 -33.96 -20.27
C GLY A 341 18.69 -32.94 -19.66
N LYS A 342 17.67 -33.40 -18.92
CA LYS A 342 16.75 -32.57 -18.16
C LYS A 342 16.64 -33.09 -16.73
N VAL A 343 16.53 -32.17 -15.77
CA VAL A 343 16.22 -32.50 -14.39
C VAL A 343 14.71 -32.53 -14.24
N HIS A 344 14.16 -33.66 -13.79
CA HIS A 344 12.74 -33.84 -13.51
C HIS A 344 12.55 -33.82 -12.01
N THR A 345 11.69 -32.92 -11.53
CA THR A 345 11.42 -32.73 -10.10
C THR A 345 9.91 -32.81 -9.87
N VAL A 346 9.49 -33.60 -8.89
CA VAL A 346 8.09 -33.69 -8.44
C VAL A 346 8.05 -33.62 -6.93
N ALA A 347 7.23 -32.72 -6.38
CA ALA A 347 6.88 -32.75 -4.97
C ALA A 347 5.40 -33.04 -4.77
N ARG A 348 5.12 -33.72 -3.66
CA ARG A 348 3.79 -34.19 -3.29
C ARG A 348 3.53 -33.86 -1.82
N GLU A 349 2.41 -33.17 -1.57
CA GLU A 349 1.88 -33.00 -0.22
C GLU A 349 1.14 -34.28 0.21
N ILE A 350 1.45 -34.78 1.40
CA ILE A 350 0.73 -35.87 2.05
C ILE A 350 -0.13 -35.27 3.16
N ALA A 351 -1.46 -35.43 3.03
CA ALA A 351 -2.44 -34.91 3.96
C ALA A 351 -2.58 -35.81 5.21
N VAL A 352 -2.48 -35.19 6.39
CA VAL A 352 -2.65 -35.84 7.71
C VAL A 352 -3.58 -34.97 8.57
N PRO A 353 -4.92 -35.06 8.39
CA PRO A 353 -5.86 -34.12 8.99
C PRO A 353 -5.98 -34.25 10.52
N PRO A 354 -6.21 -33.14 11.25
CA PRO A 354 -6.40 -33.16 12.71
C PRO A 354 -7.87 -33.40 13.09
N GLU A 355 -8.45 -34.55 12.72
CA GLU A 355 -9.91 -34.82 12.81
C GLU A 355 -10.49 -34.58 14.22
N GLN A 356 -9.79 -35.00 15.27
CA GLN A 356 -10.21 -34.89 16.67
C GLN A 356 -10.15 -33.45 17.25
N ARG A 357 -9.94 -32.43 16.41
CA ARG A 357 -9.73 -31.03 16.83
C ARG A 357 -10.72 -30.02 16.24
N VAL A 358 -11.81 -30.50 15.64
CA VAL A 358 -12.90 -29.66 15.10
C VAL A 358 -14.15 -29.77 15.98
N VAL A 359 -14.83 -28.65 16.22
CA VAL A 359 -16.07 -28.56 17.01
C VAL A 359 -17.21 -28.06 16.12
N ASN A 360 -18.38 -28.67 16.26
CA ASN A 360 -19.65 -28.21 15.69
C ASN A 360 -20.36 -27.32 16.73
N LEU A 361 -20.80 -26.13 16.34
CA LEU A 361 -21.42 -25.16 17.23
C LEU A 361 -22.78 -24.71 16.69
N GLU A 362 -23.85 -25.12 17.36
CA GLU A 362 -25.23 -24.71 17.08
C GLU A 362 -25.57 -23.49 17.95
N VAL A 363 -26.19 -22.46 17.35
CA VAL A 363 -26.60 -21.22 18.02
C VAL A 363 -28.10 -21.05 17.79
N GLU A 364 -28.89 -21.05 18.86
CA GLU A 364 -30.35 -21.02 18.84
C GLU A 364 -30.87 -19.83 19.66
N PRO A 365 -31.34 -18.75 19.01
CA PRO A 365 -32.01 -17.66 19.72
C PRO A 365 -33.42 -18.06 20.17
N SER A 366 -33.92 -17.47 21.26
CA SER A 366 -35.27 -17.75 21.80
C SER A 366 -36.39 -17.31 20.86
N GLU A 367 -36.20 -16.20 20.15
CA GLU A 367 -37.09 -15.63 19.15
C GLU A 367 -36.29 -15.15 17.93
N THR A 368 -36.94 -15.02 16.79
CA THR A 368 -36.35 -14.47 15.56
C THR A 368 -36.56 -12.95 15.42
N GLU A 369 -37.55 -12.41 16.13
CA GLU A 369 -37.92 -11.00 16.15
C GLU A 369 -38.05 -10.51 17.60
N TYR A 370 -37.52 -9.32 17.91
CA TYR A 370 -37.58 -8.70 19.24
C TYR A 370 -38.05 -7.24 19.15
N LEU A 371 -38.61 -6.74 20.24
CA LEU A 371 -38.84 -5.31 20.46
C LEU A 371 -37.57 -4.63 21.01
N PRO A 372 -37.38 -3.31 20.76
CA PRO A 372 -36.37 -2.52 21.44
C PRO A 372 -36.43 -2.67 22.96
N GLY A 373 -35.30 -2.99 23.60
CA GLY A 373 -35.23 -3.19 25.05
C GLY A 373 -35.76 -4.54 25.57
N GLN A 374 -36.32 -5.40 24.71
CA GLN A 374 -36.76 -6.76 25.08
C GLN A 374 -35.56 -7.61 25.52
N GLU A 375 -35.78 -8.48 26.52
CA GLU A 375 -34.79 -9.46 26.94
C GLU A 375 -34.73 -10.61 25.93
N ALA A 376 -33.53 -10.94 25.47
CA ALA A 376 -33.25 -11.96 24.49
C ALA A 376 -32.36 -13.05 25.09
N THR A 377 -32.66 -14.31 24.77
CA THR A 377 -31.90 -15.46 25.24
C THR A 377 -31.32 -16.23 24.07
N VAL A 378 -30.04 -16.62 24.16
CA VAL A 378 -29.36 -17.42 23.14
C VAL A 378 -28.82 -18.69 23.77
N LYS A 379 -29.24 -19.83 23.22
CA LYS A 379 -28.77 -21.16 23.60
C LYS A 379 -27.70 -21.62 22.61
N ILE A 380 -26.65 -22.22 23.13
CA ILE A 380 -25.49 -22.66 22.35
C ILE A 380 -25.21 -24.11 22.70
N LYS A 381 -24.92 -24.92 21.69
CA LYS A 381 -24.59 -26.34 21.85
C LYS A 381 -23.34 -26.70 21.07
N ALA A 382 -22.35 -27.24 21.77
CA ALA A 382 -21.04 -27.63 21.23
C ALA A 382 -20.89 -29.15 21.19
N THR A 383 -20.65 -29.71 20.00
CA THR A 383 -20.44 -31.15 19.79
C THR A 383 -19.17 -31.44 18.96
N ASP A 384 -18.63 -32.65 19.04
CA ASP A 384 -17.55 -33.10 18.14
C ASP A 384 -18.08 -33.52 16.77
N ALA A 385 -17.18 -34.01 15.90
CA ALA A 385 -17.52 -34.47 14.56
C ALA A 385 -18.44 -35.71 14.58
N GLU A 386 -18.42 -36.48 15.67
CA GLU A 386 -19.25 -37.65 15.92
C GLU A 386 -20.57 -37.32 16.65
N GLY A 387 -20.79 -36.05 16.99
CA GLY A 387 -22.00 -35.55 17.64
C GLY A 387 -22.02 -35.67 19.17
N GLN A 388 -20.91 -36.03 19.81
CA GLN A 388 -20.78 -36.09 21.27
C GLN A 388 -20.59 -34.70 21.88
N PRO A 389 -21.14 -34.43 23.07
CA PRO A 389 -21.03 -33.12 23.72
C PRO A 389 -19.59 -32.79 24.12
N ILE A 390 -19.20 -31.53 23.96
CA ILE A 390 -17.87 -31.04 24.35
C ILE A 390 -17.99 -29.99 25.47
N ALA A 391 -17.32 -30.27 26.58
CA ALA A 391 -17.02 -29.26 27.59
C ALA A 391 -15.89 -28.32 27.10
N GLY A 392 -16.12 -27.02 27.11
CA GLY A 392 -15.19 -26.02 26.58
C GLY A 392 -15.56 -24.59 26.93
N SER A 393 -14.69 -23.66 26.52
CA SER A 393 -14.90 -22.23 26.65
C SER A 393 -15.51 -21.66 25.36
N LEU A 394 -16.47 -20.75 25.52
CA LEU A 394 -17.22 -20.09 24.47
C LEU A 394 -17.02 -18.57 24.53
N VAL A 395 -16.99 -17.95 23.37
CA VAL A 395 -17.08 -16.50 23.18
C VAL A 395 -18.35 -16.22 22.39
N VAL A 396 -19.19 -15.29 22.84
CA VAL A 396 -20.41 -14.87 22.13
C VAL A 396 -20.33 -13.39 21.82
N SER A 397 -20.65 -13.05 20.59
CA SER A 397 -20.75 -11.69 20.07
C SER A 397 -22.09 -11.50 19.38
N VAL A 398 -22.77 -10.40 19.67
CA VAL A 398 -24.00 -9.98 19.00
C VAL A 398 -23.81 -8.54 18.54
N TYR A 399 -23.71 -8.35 17.23
CA TYR A 399 -23.40 -7.05 16.63
C TYR A 399 -24.33 -6.72 15.48
N ASP A 400 -24.46 -5.43 15.17
CA ASP A 400 -25.33 -4.94 14.10
C ASP A 400 -24.79 -5.40 12.73
N LYS A 401 -25.63 -6.06 11.94
CA LYS A 401 -25.29 -6.58 10.61
C LYS A 401 -24.89 -5.47 9.64
N SER A 402 -25.35 -4.24 9.85
CA SER A 402 -24.96 -3.09 9.03
C SER A 402 -23.47 -2.78 9.12
N VAL A 403 -22.76 -3.22 10.16
CA VAL A 403 -21.30 -3.07 10.25
C VAL A 403 -20.58 -3.94 9.21
N GLU A 404 -21.13 -5.11 8.84
CA GLU A 404 -20.54 -5.97 7.79
C GLU A 404 -20.58 -5.32 6.40
N TYR A 405 -21.52 -4.39 6.17
CA TYR A 405 -21.56 -3.61 4.93
C TYR A 405 -20.29 -2.76 4.77
N ILE A 406 -19.78 -2.20 5.87
CA ILE A 406 -18.57 -1.36 5.87
C ILE A 406 -17.32 -2.21 5.60
N SER A 407 -17.23 -3.42 6.18
CA SER A 407 -16.09 -4.32 5.97
C SER A 407 -16.14 -5.15 4.68
N GLY A 408 -17.24 -5.09 3.92
CA GLY A 408 -17.44 -5.92 2.72
C GLY A 408 -17.74 -7.40 3.02
N GLY A 409 -18.33 -7.68 4.19
CA GLY A 409 -18.58 -9.02 4.74
C GLY A 409 -17.81 -9.28 6.04
N SER A 410 -17.84 -10.50 6.56
CA SER A 410 -17.08 -10.87 7.77
C SER A 410 -15.58 -10.69 7.56
N ASN A 411 -14.97 -9.77 8.30
CA ASN A 411 -13.51 -9.56 8.35
C ASN A 411 -12.76 -10.61 9.18
N VAL A 412 -13.47 -11.42 9.96
CA VAL A 412 -12.90 -12.51 10.78
C VAL A 412 -12.93 -13.82 10.00
N ARG A 413 -11.75 -14.41 9.77
CA ARG A 413 -11.60 -15.74 9.14
C ARG A 413 -12.22 -16.82 10.03
N ASP A 414 -12.60 -17.94 9.42
CA ASP A 414 -13.06 -19.12 10.16
C ASP A 414 -12.00 -19.52 11.23
N ILE A 415 -12.45 -19.78 12.46
CA ILE A 415 -11.54 -20.14 13.56
C ILE A 415 -10.70 -21.39 13.27
N LYS A 416 -11.22 -22.35 12.52
CA LYS A 416 -10.47 -23.55 12.11
C LYS A 416 -9.30 -23.18 11.22
N ASP A 417 -9.49 -22.20 10.33
CA ASP A 417 -8.44 -21.65 9.47
C ASP A 417 -7.31 -21.02 10.29
N PHE A 418 -7.63 -20.35 11.41
CA PHE A 418 -6.60 -19.73 12.25
C PHE A 418 -5.69 -20.76 12.94
N PHE A 419 -6.28 -21.80 13.54
CA PHE A 419 -5.53 -22.80 14.30
C PHE A 419 -4.89 -23.90 13.44
N TRP A 420 -5.56 -24.32 12.36
CA TRP A 420 -5.16 -25.52 11.63
C TRP A 420 -4.50 -25.25 10.28
N LYS A 421 -4.67 -24.07 9.68
CA LYS A 421 -4.06 -23.74 8.38
C LYS A 421 -2.55 -23.49 8.44
N TRP A 422 -1.92 -23.70 9.59
CA TRP A 422 -0.47 -23.74 9.78
C TRP A 422 0.11 -25.04 9.22
N LYS A 423 0.00 -25.20 7.90
CA LYS A 423 0.59 -26.32 7.18
C LYS A 423 2.09 -26.07 6.98
N ARG A 424 2.86 -27.15 6.86
CA ARG A 424 4.20 -27.09 6.27
C ARG A 424 4.06 -26.56 4.84
N SER A 425 4.98 -25.71 4.43
CA SER A 425 5.11 -25.26 3.04
C SER A 425 6.39 -25.81 2.43
N HIS A 426 6.29 -26.25 1.18
CA HIS A 426 7.43 -26.65 0.40
C HIS A 426 7.20 -26.36 -1.07
N TYR A 427 8.13 -25.62 -1.67
CA TYR A 427 8.10 -25.25 -3.08
C TYR A 427 9.45 -25.65 -3.68
N PRO A 428 9.51 -26.76 -4.43
CA PRO A 428 10.75 -27.18 -5.07
C PRO A 428 11.26 -26.09 -6.01
N ALA A 429 12.51 -25.70 -5.80
CA ALA A 429 13.22 -24.76 -6.66
C ALA A 429 14.53 -25.42 -7.09
N THR A 430 14.50 -26.04 -8.27
CA THR A 430 15.67 -26.73 -8.82
C THR A 430 16.45 -25.78 -9.71
N SER A 431 17.75 -25.65 -9.46
CA SER A 431 18.69 -24.98 -10.36
C SER A 431 19.71 -26.00 -10.84
N ASP A 432 19.89 -26.09 -12.14
CA ASP A 432 20.84 -27.00 -12.76
C ASP A 432 21.59 -26.31 -13.91
N ASN A 433 22.74 -26.85 -14.28
CA ASN A 433 23.58 -26.30 -15.35
C ASN A 433 23.03 -26.57 -16.76
N LEU A 434 21.97 -27.37 -16.92
CA LEU A 434 21.32 -27.70 -18.19
C LEU A 434 20.20 -26.69 -18.50
N SER A 435 19.63 -26.06 -17.47
CA SER A 435 18.60 -25.00 -17.58
C SER A 435 19.17 -23.57 -17.51
N GLN A 436 20.42 -23.39 -17.07
CA GLN A 436 21.10 -22.09 -17.09
C GLN A 436 21.51 -21.69 -18.52
N THR A 437 21.09 -20.51 -18.95
CA THR A 437 21.60 -19.89 -20.17
C THR A 437 22.91 -19.18 -19.83
N PHE A 438 24.05 -19.70 -20.28
CA PHE A 438 25.32 -19.01 -20.11
C PHE A 438 25.40 -17.85 -21.11
N HIS A 439 25.77 -16.65 -20.65
CA HIS A 439 26.41 -15.70 -21.56
C HIS A 439 27.72 -16.33 -22.04
N ILE A 440 28.12 -16.03 -23.28
CA ILE A 440 29.30 -16.60 -23.95
C ILE A 440 30.45 -16.78 -22.95
N LEU A 441 30.80 -18.04 -22.64
CA LEU A 441 31.93 -18.37 -21.79
C LEU A 441 33.21 -18.02 -22.57
N LEU A 442 33.86 -16.94 -22.15
CA LEU A 442 35.12 -16.47 -22.73
C LEU A 442 36.28 -16.94 -21.87
N ARG A 443 37.42 -17.26 -22.51
CA ARG A 443 38.66 -17.44 -21.76
C ARG A 443 39.04 -16.12 -21.08
N PRO A 444 39.81 -16.15 -19.97
CA PRO A 444 40.35 -14.92 -19.39
C PRO A 444 41.04 -14.11 -20.50
N GLN A 445 40.64 -12.84 -20.66
CA GLN A 445 41.15 -11.86 -21.64
C GLN A 445 40.61 -11.97 -23.08
N GLU A 446 39.65 -12.86 -23.37
CA GLU A 446 39.01 -12.95 -24.68
C GLU A 446 37.82 -11.98 -24.77
N ALA A 447 37.76 -11.19 -25.84
CA ALA A 447 36.69 -10.20 -26.03
C ALA A 447 35.41 -10.88 -26.52
N ALA A 448 34.28 -10.62 -25.86
CA ALA A 448 32.97 -11.09 -26.30
C ALA A 448 32.64 -10.54 -27.69
N MET A 449 31.92 -11.31 -28.49
CA MET A 449 31.31 -10.77 -29.71
C MET A 449 30.25 -9.74 -29.29
N GLN A 450 30.51 -8.46 -29.54
CA GLN A 450 29.55 -7.38 -29.26
C GLN A 450 28.55 -7.27 -30.42
N ALA A 451 27.28 -7.04 -30.10
CA ALA A 451 26.26 -6.77 -31.11
C ALA A 451 26.66 -5.51 -31.91
N ILE A 452 26.70 -5.63 -33.24
CA ILE A 452 27.12 -4.54 -34.11
C ILE A 452 25.92 -3.60 -34.33
N GLY A 453 26.00 -2.39 -33.77
CA GLY A 453 25.12 -1.26 -34.09
C GLY A 453 23.79 -1.19 -33.33
N THR A 454 23.17 -0.01 -33.36
CA THR A 454 21.93 0.41 -32.65
C THR A 454 20.67 -0.39 -33.00
N PHE A 455 20.78 -1.38 -33.89
CA PHE A 455 19.69 -2.23 -34.35
C PHE A 455 19.83 -3.71 -33.96
N GLY A 456 20.91 -4.09 -33.25
CA GLY A 456 21.17 -5.48 -32.84
C GLY A 456 20.16 -6.08 -31.87
N ASN A 457 19.35 -5.25 -31.20
CA ASN A 457 18.26 -5.68 -30.31
C ASN A 457 16.87 -5.65 -30.98
N LEU A 458 16.75 -5.33 -32.27
CA LEU A 458 15.46 -5.01 -32.88
C LEU A 458 14.97 -5.96 -33.99
N ILE A 459 15.74 -6.95 -34.44
CA ILE A 459 15.25 -7.91 -35.45
C ILE A 459 15.77 -9.33 -35.15
N VAL A 460 15.01 -10.11 -34.38
CA VAL A 460 14.34 -11.38 -34.77
C VAL A 460 13.50 -11.86 -33.58
N ASN A 461 12.29 -12.27 -33.94
CA ASN A 461 11.09 -12.47 -33.15
C ASN A 461 11.06 -13.68 -32.20
N GLU A 462 10.17 -13.52 -31.21
CA GLU A 462 9.34 -14.54 -30.56
C GLU A 462 10.04 -15.64 -29.75
N ALA A 463 10.26 -15.33 -28.47
CA ALA A 463 9.73 -16.08 -27.32
C ALA A 463 10.66 -15.90 -26.11
N ARG A 464 10.53 -14.78 -25.39
CA ARG A 464 10.97 -14.68 -23.99
C ARG A 464 10.32 -13.47 -23.32
N LYS A 465 9.06 -13.65 -22.90
CA LYS A 465 8.56 -12.99 -21.69
C LYS A 465 9.22 -13.72 -20.51
N GLU A 466 10.48 -13.38 -20.23
CA GLU A 466 11.10 -13.80 -18.99
C GLU A 466 10.69 -12.85 -17.87
N LYS A 467 10.15 -13.50 -16.83
CA LYS A 467 9.72 -12.96 -15.56
C LYS A 467 10.94 -12.39 -14.85
N GLU A 468 11.04 -11.07 -14.75
CA GLU A 468 11.56 -10.46 -13.53
C GLU A 468 10.48 -10.59 -12.44
N GLY A 469 10.35 -11.81 -11.91
CA GLY A 469 9.90 -11.99 -10.55
C GLY A 469 11.08 -11.61 -9.67
N SER A 470 11.21 -10.32 -9.39
CA SER A 470 12.08 -9.83 -8.32
C SER A 470 11.75 -10.63 -7.05
N ALA A 471 12.70 -11.45 -6.64
CA ALA A 471 12.70 -12.11 -5.37
C ALA A 471 12.65 -11.00 -4.31
N PHE A 472 11.50 -10.89 -3.64
CA PHE A 472 11.40 -10.24 -2.34
C PHE A 472 12.24 -11.08 -1.35
N GLY A 473 13.54 -10.81 -1.35
CA GLY A 473 14.50 -11.28 -0.37
C GLY A 473 14.23 -10.55 0.95
N GLY A 474 13.98 -11.35 1.98
CA GLY A 474 13.42 -10.90 3.24
C GLY A 474 14.32 -9.95 4.03
N GLY A 475 13.65 -9.06 4.75
CA GLY A 475 14.29 -8.14 5.68
C GLY A 475 13.28 -7.30 6.45
N ALA A 476 12.27 -7.89 7.09
CA ALA A 476 11.56 -7.29 8.23
C ALA A 476 10.54 -8.26 8.87
N MET A 477 11.02 -9.38 9.43
CA MET A 477 10.33 -10.04 10.55
C MET A 477 11.36 -10.34 11.62
N ASN A 478 11.56 -9.35 12.49
CA ASN A 478 11.91 -9.49 13.90
C ASN A 478 12.16 -8.09 14.46
N PHE A 479 11.13 -7.45 15.01
CA PHE A 479 11.25 -6.66 16.25
C PHE A 479 9.84 -6.44 16.80
N ALA A 480 9.30 -7.50 17.39
CA ALA A 480 8.16 -7.42 18.29
C ALA A 480 8.30 -8.47 19.39
N LYS A 481 9.16 -8.19 20.40
CA LYS A 481 8.88 -8.55 21.80
C LYS A 481 9.90 -7.99 22.80
N ARG A 482 9.32 -7.58 23.94
CA ARG A 482 9.84 -7.29 25.30
C ARG A 482 10.26 -5.84 25.59
N MET A 483 9.81 -5.21 26.68
CA MET A 483 8.95 -5.65 27.79
C MET A 483 8.37 -4.43 28.54
N GLU A 484 7.27 -4.69 29.23
CA GLU A 484 6.53 -3.85 30.18
C GLU A 484 7.39 -3.18 31.26
N SER A 485 6.99 -1.99 31.72
CA SER A 485 6.39 -1.77 33.06
C SER A 485 6.40 -0.28 33.45
N ALA A 486 5.24 0.26 33.84
CA ALA A 486 5.00 0.93 35.13
C ALA A 486 3.69 1.76 35.12
N VAL A 487 2.65 1.10 35.64
CA VAL A 487 1.54 1.53 36.53
C VAL A 487 0.70 2.82 36.31
N PRO A 488 -0.61 2.72 36.63
CA PRO A 488 -1.65 3.73 36.40
C PRO A 488 -1.80 4.66 37.61
N MET A 489 -2.43 5.82 37.42
CA MET A 489 -3.02 6.59 38.52
C MET A 489 -4.52 6.73 38.33
N ALA A 490 -5.21 6.31 39.39
CA ALA A 490 -6.64 6.16 39.55
C ALA A 490 -7.40 7.51 39.54
N GLY A 491 -8.68 7.43 39.20
CA GLY A 491 -9.60 8.55 39.24
C GLY A 491 -10.19 8.86 40.61
N ALA A 492 -11.07 9.86 40.62
CA ALA A 492 -12.30 9.99 41.41
C ALA A 492 -13.03 11.27 40.89
N PRO A 493 -14.24 11.61 41.36
CA PRO A 493 -15.47 11.43 40.61
C PRO A 493 -16.16 12.77 40.29
N VAL A 494 -17.10 12.77 39.35
CA VAL A 494 -18.10 13.85 39.28
C VAL A 494 -19.48 13.21 39.45
N THR A 495 -19.92 13.16 40.70
CA THR A 495 -21.34 13.11 41.05
C THR A 495 -21.97 14.46 40.71
N ARG A 496 -23.15 14.45 40.10
CA ARG A 496 -24.15 15.49 40.40
C ARG A 496 -25.56 14.96 40.27
N GLU A 497 -26.34 15.36 41.26
CA GLU A 497 -27.64 14.85 41.66
C GLU A 497 -28.75 15.14 40.66
N LEU A 498 -29.66 14.17 40.54
CA LEU A 498 -31.04 14.41 40.17
C LEU A 498 -31.69 15.30 41.25
N ALA A 499 -32.07 16.52 40.88
CA ALA A 499 -33.05 17.30 41.64
C ALA A 499 -34.44 17.03 41.05
N LEU A 500 -35.25 16.30 41.81
CA LEU A 500 -36.70 16.27 41.66
C LEU A 500 -37.26 17.61 42.17
N ALA A 501 -37.92 18.35 41.30
CA ALA A 501 -38.90 19.36 41.68
C ALA A 501 -40.14 19.13 40.83
N ALA A 502 -41.18 18.61 41.49
CA ALA A 502 -42.54 18.65 40.99
C ALA A 502 -43.10 20.03 41.33
N ASP A 503 -43.73 20.69 40.36
CA ASP A 503 -44.96 21.41 40.66
C ASP A 503 -45.89 21.40 39.45
N ALA A 504 -47.17 21.31 39.78
CA ALA A 504 -48.23 20.79 38.94
C ALA A 504 -49.01 21.89 38.21
N ALA A 505 -49.71 21.39 37.18
CA ALA A 505 -51.04 21.79 36.75
C ALA A 505 -51.22 23.06 35.89
N GLY A 506 -51.43 22.80 34.60
CA GLY A 506 -52.40 23.50 33.75
C GLY A 506 -53.07 22.47 32.82
N GLU A 507 -54.31 22.11 33.11
CA GLU A 507 -55.13 21.10 32.40
C GLU A 507 -55.94 21.75 31.23
N PRO A 508 -56.68 21.00 30.38
CA PRO A 508 -56.32 20.79 28.98
C PRO A 508 -57.34 21.39 27.98
N ALA A 509 -56.92 21.50 26.71
CA ALA A 509 -57.85 21.54 25.59
C ALA A 509 -57.75 20.22 24.82
N ALA A 510 -58.88 19.50 24.75
CA ALA A 510 -59.00 18.15 24.23
C ALA A 510 -58.53 18.02 22.77
N SER A 511 -57.64 17.06 22.51
CA SER A 511 -57.49 16.41 21.21
C SER A 511 -57.15 14.93 21.44
N ALA A 512 -57.54 14.06 20.50
CA ALA A 512 -57.64 12.61 20.61
C ALA A 512 -56.46 11.92 21.33
N ALA A 513 -56.74 10.84 22.08
CA ALA A 513 -55.73 10.08 22.82
C ALA A 513 -54.67 9.48 21.88
N VAL A 514 -53.47 10.08 21.87
CA VAL A 514 -52.28 9.63 21.16
C VAL A 514 -51.42 8.81 22.12
N VAL A 515 -50.78 7.73 21.66
CA VAL A 515 -49.82 6.95 22.46
C VAL A 515 -48.50 7.71 22.59
N GLU A 516 -48.03 7.97 23.81
CA GLU A 516 -46.72 8.60 24.03
C GLU A 516 -45.56 7.61 23.78
N PRO A 517 -44.61 7.92 22.89
CA PRO A 517 -43.48 7.05 22.59
C PRO A 517 -42.34 7.18 23.61
N VAL A 518 -41.64 6.07 23.87
CA VAL A 518 -40.31 6.11 24.49
C VAL A 518 -39.31 6.61 23.44
N VAL A 519 -38.54 7.64 23.79
CA VAL A 519 -37.53 8.22 22.88
C VAL A 519 -36.31 7.32 22.81
N ARG A 520 -36.01 6.81 21.61
CA ARG A 520 -34.82 6.00 21.34
C ARG A 520 -33.57 6.88 21.28
N GLN A 521 -32.60 6.59 22.14
CA GLN A 521 -31.34 7.35 22.30
C GLN A 521 -30.11 6.43 22.35
N GLN A 522 -30.28 5.16 22.75
CA GLN A 522 -29.18 4.21 22.94
C GLN A 522 -28.99 3.35 21.68
N PHE A 523 -28.33 3.94 20.68
CA PHE A 523 -27.93 3.21 19.47
C PHE A 523 -26.55 2.57 19.69
N ALA A 524 -26.51 1.23 19.69
CA ALA A 524 -25.28 0.47 19.89
C ALA A 524 -24.97 -0.36 18.64
N ASP A 525 -23.69 -0.49 18.29
CA ASP A 525 -23.24 -1.39 17.21
C ASP A 525 -23.06 -2.83 17.72
N THR A 526 -23.01 -3.01 19.04
CA THR A 526 -22.87 -4.30 19.72
C THR A 526 -23.92 -4.43 20.81
N ALA A 527 -24.79 -5.43 20.71
CA ALA A 527 -25.81 -5.75 21.71
C ALA A 527 -25.22 -6.55 22.88
N TYR A 528 -24.28 -7.46 22.61
CA TYR A 528 -23.70 -8.31 23.63
C TYR A 528 -22.30 -8.80 23.23
N TRP A 529 -21.39 -8.84 24.20
CA TRP A 529 -20.08 -9.47 24.05
C TRP A 529 -19.69 -10.15 25.38
N ASN A 530 -19.36 -11.43 25.32
CA ASN A 530 -18.80 -12.15 26.45
C ASN A 530 -17.76 -13.17 25.98
N ALA A 531 -16.54 -13.06 26.49
CA ALA A 531 -15.40 -13.87 26.07
C ALA A 531 -15.14 -15.10 26.97
N ALA A 532 -15.93 -15.32 28.02
CA ALA A 532 -15.66 -16.32 29.05
C ALA A 532 -16.92 -17.08 29.48
N ILE A 533 -17.60 -17.72 28.53
CA ILE A 533 -18.73 -18.62 28.81
C ILE A 533 -18.18 -20.05 28.88
N SER A 534 -18.66 -20.87 29.82
CA SER A 534 -18.29 -22.29 29.90
C SER A 534 -19.50 -23.14 29.57
N THR A 535 -19.34 -24.20 28.79
CA THR A 535 -20.41 -25.19 28.58
C THR A 535 -20.59 -26.10 29.79
N ASP A 536 -21.80 -26.60 29.99
CA ASP A 536 -22.11 -27.67 30.93
C ASP A 536 -21.58 -29.04 30.45
N ALA A 537 -21.85 -30.10 31.22
CA ALA A 537 -21.42 -31.46 30.91
C ALA A 537 -22.05 -32.00 29.60
N GLU A 538 -23.21 -31.47 29.22
CA GLU A 538 -23.94 -31.77 28.00
C GLU A 538 -23.53 -30.86 26.81
N GLY A 539 -22.50 -30.02 26.99
CA GLY A 539 -21.96 -29.15 25.95
C GLY A 539 -22.85 -27.93 25.65
N ARG A 540 -23.71 -27.53 26.59
CA ARG A 540 -24.67 -26.43 26.42
C ARG A 540 -24.27 -25.18 27.19
N ALA A 541 -24.65 -24.02 26.67
CA ALA A 541 -24.57 -22.75 27.37
C ALA A 541 -25.77 -21.85 27.03
N GLU A 542 -26.16 -20.99 27.95
CA GLU A 542 -27.26 -20.04 27.79
C GLU A 542 -26.80 -18.65 28.21
N VAL A 543 -27.15 -17.64 27.42
CA VAL A 543 -26.88 -16.22 27.72
C VAL A 543 -28.13 -15.39 27.51
N SER A 544 -28.38 -14.45 28.43
CA SER A 544 -29.47 -13.47 28.32
C SER A 544 -28.92 -12.05 28.33
N PHE A 545 -29.49 -11.19 27.48
CA PHE A 545 -29.14 -9.77 27.39
C PHE A 545 -30.32 -8.95 26.87
N LYS A 546 -30.29 -7.63 27.07
CA LYS A 546 -31.33 -6.73 26.54
C LYS A 546 -30.97 -6.26 25.13
N MET A 547 -31.93 -6.31 24.21
CA MET A 547 -31.75 -5.77 22.87
C MET A 547 -31.62 -4.24 22.90
N PRO A 548 -30.64 -3.64 22.20
CA PRO A 548 -30.53 -2.20 22.06
C PRO A 548 -31.74 -1.57 21.35
N GLU A 549 -31.78 -0.24 21.33
CA GLU A 549 -32.90 0.51 20.74
C GLU A 549 -32.83 0.63 19.21
N ASN A 550 -31.81 0.03 18.59
CA ASN A 550 -31.65 -0.03 17.14
C ASN A 550 -32.77 -0.90 16.52
N LEU A 551 -33.34 -0.42 15.42
CA LEU A 551 -34.25 -1.21 14.58
C LEU A 551 -33.44 -1.78 13.43
N THR A 552 -32.83 -2.95 13.66
CA THR A 552 -31.81 -3.53 12.77
C THR A 552 -31.84 -5.06 12.78
N SER A 553 -30.99 -5.67 11.95
CA SER A 553 -30.65 -7.08 12.02
C SER A 553 -29.39 -7.25 12.86
N TRP A 554 -29.44 -8.15 13.85
CA TRP A 554 -28.30 -8.51 14.66
C TRP A 554 -27.70 -9.82 14.18
N LYS A 555 -26.38 -9.87 14.05
CA LYS A 555 -25.62 -11.09 13.79
C LYS A 555 -25.09 -11.64 15.11
N ILE A 556 -25.56 -12.82 15.48
CA ILE A 556 -25.03 -13.59 16.61
C ILE A 556 -23.92 -14.46 16.06
N ARG A 557 -22.74 -14.39 16.67
CA ARG A 557 -21.59 -15.24 16.36
C ARG A 557 -20.99 -15.79 17.64
N SER A 558 -20.70 -17.08 17.64
CA SER A 558 -20.09 -17.77 18.75
C SER A 558 -18.87 -18.56 18.30
N TRP A 559 -17.86 -18.63 19.17
CA TRP A 559 -16.65 -19.42 18.97
C TRP A 559 -16.43 -20.34 20.17
N ALA A 560 -16.05 -21.58 19.91
CA ALA A 560 -15.77 -22.59 20.92
C ALA A 560 -14.30 -23.00 20.91
N MET A 561 -13.74 -23.20 22.10
CA MET A 561 -12.43 -23.81 22.31
C MET A 561 -12.50 -24.84 23.44
N GLY A 562 -12.30 -26.11 23.09
CA GLY A 562 -12.19 -27.24 24.03
C GLY A 562 -10.74 -27.65 24.30
N GLN A 563 -10.57 -28.68 25.13
CA GLN A 563 -9.24 -29.25 25.41
C GLN A 563 -8.53 -29.74 24.14
N GLY A 564 -7.20 -29.60 24.09
CA GLY A 564 -6.39 -30.02 22.94
C GLY A 564 -6.52 -29.13 21.71
N SER A 565 -6.93 -27.87 21.91
CA SER A 565 -7.20 -26.89 20.85
C SER A 565 -8.36 -27.26 19.92
N ARG A 566 -9.34 -28.03 20.40
CA ARG A 566 -10.58 -28.30 19.66
C ARG A 566 -11.31 -26.98 19.40
N VAL A 567 -11.54 -26.59 18.15
CA VAL A 567 -12.15 -25.30 17.82
C VAL A 567 -13.29 -25.39 16.82
N GLY A 568 -14.25 -24.47 16.95
CA GLY A 568 -15.42 -24.36 16.08
C GLY A 568 -16.10 -23.01 16.21
N GLU A 569 -16.93 -22.65 15.24
CA GLU A 569 -17.72 -21.42 15.27
C GLU A 569 -19.14 -21.68 14.75
N GLY A 570 -20.08 -20.85 15.20
CA GLY A 570 -21.50 -20.90 14.83
C GLY A 570 -22.07 -19.49 14.73
N THR A 571 -23.05 -19.29 13.85
CA THR A 571 -23.67 -17.97 13.65
C THR A 571 -25.16 -18.07 13.43
N GLU A 572 -25.91 -17.08 13.92
CA GLU A 572 -27.32 -16.88 13.56
C GLU A 572 -27.69 -15.39 13.37
N GLN A 573 -28.89 -15.10 12.87
CA GLN A 573 -29.42 -13.75 12.68
C GLN A 573 -30.79 -13.58 13.33
N VAL A 574 -30.99 -12.43 13.99
CA VAL A 574 -32.27 -12.02 14.58
C VAL A 574 -32.56 -10.55 14.23
N VAL A 575 -33.80 -10.11 14.36
CA VAL A 575 -34.21 -8.75 13.98
C VAL A 575 -34.86 -8.03 15.16
N THR A 576 -34.55 -6.75 15.35
CA THR A 576 -35.30 -5.86 16.24
C THR A 576 -36.17 -4.92 15.41
N ARG A 577 -37.50 -4.92 15.62
CA ARG A 577 -38.43 -4.11 14.82
C ARG A 577 -39.66 -3.62 15.60
N LYS A 578 -40.31 -2.58 15.06
CA LYS A 578 -41.59 -1.98 15.48
C LYS A 578 -42.53 -1.91 14.26
N ASN A 579 -43.84 -1.74 14.46
CA ASN A 579 -44.75 -1.62 13.31
C ASN A 579 -44.85 -0.18 12.79
N LEU A 580 -44.75 0.81 13.68
CA LEU A 580 -44.53 2.20 13.29
C LEU A 580 -43.04 2.53 13.49
N ILE A 581 -42.37 2.94 12.41
CA ILE A 581 -40.94 3.22 12.42
C ILE A 581 -40.69 4.64 11.94
N LEU A 582 -40.04 5.44 12.78
CA LEU A 582 -39.48 6.74 12.43
C LEU A 582 -37.99 6.60 12.12
N ARG A 583 -37.56 7.09 10.95
CA ARG A 583 -36.14 7.19 10.59
C ARG A 583 -35.74 8.66 10.40
N LEU A 584 -34.94 9.17 11.33
CA LEU A 584 -34.33 10.50 11.25
C LEU A 584 -33.23 10.53 10.19
N GLN A 585 -33.35 11.42 9.20
CA GLN A 585 -32.34 11.67 8.17
C GLN A 585 -31.78 13.09 8.32
N ALA A 586 -30.45 13.15 8.48
CA ALA A 586 -29.68 14.39 8.52
C ALA A 586 -28.30 14.17 7.88
N PRO A 587 -27.63 15.24 7.41
CA PRO A 587 -26.19 15.24 7.17
C PRO A 587 -25.38 14.74 8.37
N ARG A 588 -24.21 14.14 8.13
CA ARG A 588 -23.34 13.60 9.20
C ARG A 588 -22.75 14.69 10.11
N PHE A 589 -22.67 15.91 9.58
CA PHE A 589 -22.26 17.12 10.28
C PHE A 589 -22.89 18.31 9.55
N PHE A 590 -22.93 19.44 10.23
CA PHE A 590 -23.30 20.73 9.66
C PHE A 590 -22.10 21.66 9.70
N VAL A 591 -22.06 22.68 8.86
CA VAL A 591 -21.15 23.82 8.99
C VAL A 591 -22.01 25.03 9.38
N GLU A 592 -21.50 25.90 10.24
CA GLU A 592 -22.11 27.20 10.50
C GLU A 592 -22.46 27.88 9.16
N THR A 593 -23.60 28.57 9.10
CA THR A 593 -24.22 29.17 7.90
C THR A 593 -24.98 28.22 6.96
N ASP A 594 -24.81 26.90 7.08
CA ASP A 594 -25.54 25.95 6.23
C ASP A 594 -27.07 26.06 6.44
N GLU A 595 -27.82 26.00 5.34
CA GLU A 595 -29.25 25.75 5.33
C GLU A 595 -29.49 24.32 4.85
N VAL A 596 -30.09 23.51 5.70
CA VAL A 596 -30.20 22.05 5.48
C VAL A 596 -31.64 21.58 5.64
N VAL A 597 -31.95 20.51 4.95
CA VAL A 597 -33.23 19.80 5.11
C VAL A 597 -33.02 18.62 6.04
N LEU A 598 -33.75 18.62 7.16
CA LEU A 598 -33.91 17.45 8.02
C LEU A 598 -35.16 16.70 7.59
N SER A 599 -35.11 15.37 7.59
CA SER A 599 -36.24 14.57 7.13
C SER A 599 -36.58 13.45 8.10
N ALA A 600 -37.86 13.19 8.27
CA ALA A 600 -38.40 12.01 8.93
C ALA A 600 -38.99 11.10 7.86
N ASN A 601 -38.50 9.87 7.76
CA ASN A 601 -39.14 8.83 6.95
C ASN A 601 -39.97 7.96 7.88
N GLU A 602 -41.29 8.02 7.72
CA GLU A 602 -42.27 7.29 8.51
C GLU A 602 -42.73 6.04 7.76
N HIS A 603 -42.67 4.89 8.43
CA HIS A 603 -43.17 3.63 7.90
C HIS A 603 -44.33 3.13 8.75
N ASN A 604 -45.45 2.79 8.12
CA ASN A 604 -46.62 2.21 8.76
C ASN A 604 -46.81 0.75 8.33
N TYR A 605 -46.33 -0.21 9.13
CA TYR A 605 -46.56 -1.65 8.94
C TYR A 605 -47.77 -2.18 9.72
N LEU A 606 -48.61 -1.30 10.28
CA LEU A 606 -49.89 -1.69 10.87
C LEU A 606 -50.89 -2.08 9.77
N LYS A 607 -51.94 -2.81 10.17
CA LYS A 607 -52.95 -3.36 9.23
C LYS A 607 -53.86 -2.29 8.60
N THR A 608 -53.86 -1.07 9.12
CA THR A 608 -54.77 0.02 8.72
C THR A 608 -54.00 1.30 8.38
N SER A 609 -54.62 2.18 7.58
CA SER A 609 -54.13 3.53 7.37
C SER A 609 -54.11 4.29 8.69
N LYS A 610 -53.07 5.09 8.94
CA LYS A 610 -52.91 5.87 10.19
C LYS A 610 -52.66 7.34 9.89
N LYS A 611 -53.29 8.20 10.67
CA LYS A 611 -52.97 9.63 10.73
C LYS A 611 -51.85 9.83 11.73
N VAL A 612 -50.67 10.20 11.23
CA VAL A 612 -49.44 10.34 12.01
C VAL A 612 -49.13 11.82 12.20
N THR A 613 -49.00 12.26 13.46
CA THR A 613 -48.49 13.60 13.78
C THR A 613 -46.98 13.51 13.99
N VAL A 614 -46.21 14.19 13.14
CA VAL A 614 -44.74 14.17 13.19
C VAL A 614 -44.24 15.50 13.75
N VAL A 615 -43.38 15.42 14.77
CA VAL A 615 -42.88 16.57 15.52
C VAL A 615 -41.35 16.60 15.50
N LEU A 616 -40.78 17.73 15.07
CA LEU A 616 -39.36 18.04 15.17
C LEU A 616 -39.07 18.86 16.43
N GLY A 617 -38.26 18.31 17.33
CA GLY A 617 -37.69 19.00 18.49
C GLY A 617 -36.22 19.32 18.25
N LEU A 618 -35.85 20.59 18.45
CA LEU A 618 -34.47 21.06 18.40
C LEU A 618 -34.13 21.57 19.80
N ASP A 619 -33.16 20.93 20.46
CA ASP A 619 -32.69 21.39 21.77
C ASP A 619 -31.46 22.31 21.59
N GLY A 620 -31.41 23.42 22.33
CA GLY A 620 -30.32 24.40 22.26
C GLY A 620 -30.52 25.51 21.21
N ASP A 621 -29.43 26.21 20.89
CA ASP A 621 -29.40 27.40 20.01
C ASP A 621 -28.52 27.20 18.75
N THR A 622 -28.09 25.97 18.45
CA THR A 622 -27.19 25.67 17.32
C THR A 622 -27.93 25.60 15.98
N LEU A 623 -29.20 25.18 15.99
CA LEU A 623 -30.06 25.07 14.81
C LEU A 623 -31.29 25.96 14.99
N GLN A 624 -31.63 26.72 13.95
CA GLN A 624 -32.83 27.54 13.89
C GLN A 624 -33.81 26.96 12.87
N PRO A 625 -35.06 26.66 13.24
CA PRO A 625 -36.06 26.19 12.28
C PRO A 625 -36.55 27.33 11.38
N LEU A 626 -36.78 27.02 10.11
CA LEU A 626 -37.34 27.94 9.12
C LEU A 626 -38.81 27.63 8.79
N ASP A 627 -39.28 26.41 9.11
CA ASP A 627 -40.63 25.91 8.86
C ASP A 627 -41.33 25.52 10.19
N GLU A 628 -42.62 25.20 10.15
CA GLU A 628 -43.36 24.72 11.32
C GLU A 628 -42.86 23.35 11.80
N LEU A 629 -42.60 23.24 13.10
CA LEU A 629 -42.01 22.04 13.72
C LEU A 629 -42.96 20.84 13.81
N THR A 630 -44.27 21.04 13.62
CA THR A 630 -45.26 19.96 13.71
C THR A 630 -46.03 19.86 12.40
N GLN A 631 -46.10 18.64 11.85
CA GLN A 631 -46.85 18.34 10.63
C GLN A 631 -47.71 17.09 10.85
N THR A 632 -48.84 16.96 10.14
CA THR A 632 -49.69 15.76 10.23
C THR A 632 -49.92 15.17 8.85
N VAL A 633 -49.69 13.87 8.71
CA VAL A 633 -49.74 13.12 7.45
C VAL A 633 -50.59 11.86 7.59
N GLU A 634 -51.19 11.39 6.50
CA GLU A 634 -51.93 10.13 6.47
C GLU A 634 -51.14 9.07 5.69
N ILE A 635 -50.80 7.96 6.35
CA ILE A 635 -49.96 6.90 5.79
C ILE A 635 -50.78 5.61 5.71
N ALA A 636 -50.98 5.12 4.48
CA ALA A 636 -51.67 3.86 4.22
C ALA A 636 -51.00 2.65 4.91
N ALA A 637 -51.76 1.56 5.10
CA ALA A 637 -51.22 0.31 5.62
C ALA A 637 -50.09 -0.23 4.71
N ASN A 638 -48.97 -0.64 5.30
CA ASN A 638 -47.72 -1.00 4.61
C ASN A 638 -47.13 0.13 3.75
N GLY A 639 -47.49 1.38 4.04
CA GLY A 639 -47.02 2.57 3.34
C GLY A 639 -45.85 3.25 4.04
N GLU A 640 -45.14 4.10 3.30
CA GLU A 640 -44.10 4.98 3.81
C GLU A 640 -44.27 6.41 3.28
N GLN A 641 -43.92 7.42 4.09
CA GLN A 641 -43.95 8.84 3.73
C GLN A 641 -42.79 9.62 4.33
N ARG A 642 -42.20 10.52 3.54
CA ARG A 642 -41.15 11.45 3.96
C ARG A 642 -41.75 12.82 4.34
N VAL A 643 -41.29 13.37 5.46
CA VAL A 643 -41.64 14.71 5.96
C VAL A 643 -40.35 15.52 6.10
N ASP A 644 -40.32 16.74 5.55
CA ASP A 644 -39.12 17.58 5.47
C ASP A 644 -39.29 18.88 6.29
N TRP A 645 -38.20 19.33 6.91
CA TRP A 645 -38.07 20.64 7.55
C TRP A 645 -36.76 21.32 7.14
N ARG A 646 -36.81 22.60 6.82
CA ARG A 646 -35.60 23.41 6.65
C ARG A 646 -35.16 24.00 7.97
N VAL A 647 -33.87 23.88 8.25
CA VAL A 647 -33.22 24.45 9.42
C VAL A 647 -31.91 25.13 9.00
N LYS A 648 -31.49 26.13 9.77
CA LYS A 648 -30.24 26.85 9.58
C LYS A 648 -29.27 26.56 10.71
N ALA A 649 -28.03 26.20 10.38
CA ALA A 649 -26.95 26.06 11.35
C ALA A 649 -26.39 27.44 11.70
N VAL A 650 -26.64 27.91 12.92
CA VAL A 650 -26.34 29.29 13.34
C VAL A 650 -25.11 29.40 14.24
N ARG A 651 -24.68 28.30 14.88
CA ARG A 651 -23.55 28.30 15.81
C ARG A 651 -22.84 26.94 15.84
N ALA A 652 -21.51 26.97 15.89
CA ALA A 652 -20.69 25.77 16.08
C ALA A 652 -20.94 25.11 17.46
N GLY A 653 -20.87 23.78 17.52
CA GLY A 653 -21.18 22.99 18.72
C GLY A 653 -21.78 21.63 18.39
N PHE A 654 -22.74 21.19 19.19
CA PHE A 654 -23.49 19.96 18.96
C PHE A 654 -24.98 20.27 18.88
N ALA A 655 -25.62 19.85 17.80
CA ALA A 655 -27.05 19.94 17.61
C ALA A 655 -27.72 18.64 18.06
N VAL A 656 -28.65 18.73 19.01
CA VAL A 656 -29.47 17.61 19.46
C VAL A 656 -30.82 17.68 18.75
N ILE A 657 -31.09 16.70 17.89
CA ILE A 657 -32.29 16.61 17.06
C ILE A 657 -33.16 15.47 17.58
N ARG A 658 -34.40 15.78 17.95
CA ARG A 658 -35.42 14.82 18.39
C ARG A 658 -36.56 14.82 17.39
N MET A 659 -36.97 13.66 16.90
CA MET A 659 -38.16 13.51 16.08
C MET A 659 -39.15 12.56 16.78
N LYS A 660 -40.45 12.83 16.65
CA LYS A 660 -41.52 11.97 17.17
C LYS A 660 -42.56 11.71 16.08
N ALA A 661 -43.05 10.48 16.00
CA ALA A 661 -44.15 10.05 15.16
C ALA A 661 -45.25 9.49 16.05
N LEU A 662 -46.39 10.16 16.04
CA LEU A 662 -47.46 10.00 17.02
C LEU A 662 -48.73 9.45 16.36
N THR A 663 -49.26 8.33 16.88
CA THR A 663 -50.54 7.75 16.43
C THR A 663 -51.44 7.31 17.59
N ASP A 664 -52.63 6.80 17.25
CA ASP A 664 -53.63 6.27 18.17
C ASP A 664 -53.34 4.83 18.66
N GLU A 665 -52.37 4.13 18.07
CA GLU A 665 -52.09 2.71 18.34
C GLU A 665 -50.62 2.45 18.75
N GLU A 666 -49.66 2.87 17.93
CA GLU A 666 -48.23 2.71 18.20
C GLU A 666 -47.50 3.99 17.80
N SER A 667 -46.59 4.48 18.63
CA SER A 667 -45.80 5.69 18.35
C SER A 667 -44.30 5.38 18.41
N ASP A 668 -43.49 6.16 17.70
CA ASP A 668 -42.03 6.05 17.73
C ASP A 668 -41.37 7.42 17.91
N ALA A 669 -40.20 7.45 18.54
CA ALA A 669 -39.43 8.67 18.73
C ALA A 669 -37.94 8.36 18.73
N MET A 670 -37.15 9.27 18.19
CA MET A 670 -35.71 9.10 18.01
C MET A 670 -34.98 10.42 18.31
N GLN A 671 -33.83 10.34 18.98
CA GLN A 671 -32.96 11.49 19.22
C GLN A 671 -31.53 11.17 18.79
N MET A 672 -30.89 12.10 18.08
CA MET A 672 -29.49 12.01 17.68
C MET A 672 -28.76 13.33 17.91
N THR A 673 -27.44 13.26 18.07
CA THR A 673 -26.57 14.42 18.23
C THR A 673 -25.62 14.51 17.04
N PHE A 674 -25.51 15.69 16.43
CA PHE A 674 -24.65 15.95 15.26
C PHE A 674 -23.70 17.12 15.53
N PRO A 675 -22.43 17.05 15.10
CA PRO A 675 -21.53 18.18 15.23
C PRO A 675 -21.86 19.29 14.22
N VAL A 676 -21.90 20.53 14.69
CA VAL A 676 -21.89 21.74 13.87
C VAL A 676 -20.47 22.30 13.88
N LYS A 677 -19.78 22.21 12.75
CA LYS A 677 -18.42 22.73 12.55
C LYS A 677 -18.44 24.23 12.35
N VAL A 678 -17.36 24.90 12.73
CA VAL A 678 -17.18 26.32 12.47
C VAL A 678 -17.06 26.56 10.96
N HIS A 679 -17.65 27.65 10.47
CA HIS A 679 -17.49 28.09 9.10
C HIS A 679 -16.15 28.82 8.95
N GLY A 680 -15.33 28.34 8.03
CA GLY A 680 -14.02 28.92 7.73
C GLY A 680 -12.90 27.89 7.77
N ILE A 681 -11.68 28.37 7.54
CA ILE A 681 -10.47 27.54 7.56
C ILE A 681 -9.27 28.39 8.00
N LEU A 682 -8.31 27.74 8.63
CA LEU A 682 -7.02 28.36 8.92
C LEU A 682 -6.23 28.51 7.62
N LYS A 683 -5.96 29.75 7.20
CA LYS A 683 -5.12 30.08 6.04
C LYS A 683 -3.77 30.55 6.54
N THR A 684 -2.68 30.09 5.91
CA THR A 684 -1.33 30.61 6.14
C THR A 684 -0.75 31.09 4.82
N GLU A 685 -0.40 32.38 4.77
CA GLU A 685 0.34 32.98 3.66
C GLU A 685 1.81 33.06 4.04
N SER A 686 2.65 32.37 3.27
CA SER A 686 4.10 32.32 3.49
C SER A 686 4.83 33.24 2.52
N TYR A 687 5.69 34.09 3.06
CA TYR A 687 6.58 34.98 2.33
C TYR A 687 8.03 34.70 2.71
N THR A 688 8.92 34.84 1.76
CA THR A 688 10.36 34.64 1.96
C THR A 688 11.14 35.58 1.05
N GLY A 689 12.28 36.05 1.52
CA GLY A 689 13.13 36.92 0.72
C GLY A 689 14.49 37.17 1.34
N MET A 690 15.30 37.89 0.58
CA MET A 690 16.65 38.30 0.94
C MET A 690 16.86 39.77 0.55
N ILE A 691 17.46 40.52 1.47
CA ILE A 691 18.00 41.87 1.26
C ILE A 691 19.50 41.69 1.04
N PRO A 692 20.03 41.95 -0.16
CA PRO A 692 21.47 41.88 -0.42
C PRO A 692 22.25 42.84 0.48
N ALA A 693 23.57 42.64 0.60
CA ALA A 693 24.43 43.50 1.41
C ALA A 693 24.32 45.00 1.04
N SER A 694 24.20 45.31 -0.26
CA SER A 694 23.98 46.66 -0.80
C SER A 694 22.54 47.17 -0.73
N GLY A 695 21.58 46.33 -0.34
CA GLY A 695 20.17 46.69 -0.23
C GLY A 695 19.85 47.40 1.09
N ASN A 696 18.83 48.26 1.08
CA ASN A 696 18.44 49.07 2.25
C ASN A 696 17.12 48.63 2.89
N GLY A 697 16.39 47.69 2.27
CA GLY A 697 15.14 47.19 2.83
C GLY A 697 14.37 46.24 1.91
N ALA A 698 13.33 45.64 2.48
CA ALA A 698 12.32 44.84 1.77
C ALA A 698 10.93 45.20 2.26
N GLN A 699 9.92 44.85 1.46
CA GLN A 699 8.52 45.11 1.77
C GLN A 699 7.67 43.90 1.43
N ILE A 700 6.79 43.54 2.36
CA ILE A 700 5.78 42.51 2.18
C ILE A 700 4.42 43.18 2.32
N SER A 701 3.59 43.01 1.31
CA SER A 701 2.19 43.44 1.33
C SER A 701 1.31 42.21 1.46
N PHE A 702 0.38 42.24 2.40
CA PHE A 702 -0.61 41.18 2.62
C PHE A 702 -1.95 41.80 3.01
N GLN A 703 -3.02 41.00 2.90
CA GLN A 703 -4.36 41.48 3.17
C GLN A 703 -5.02 40.59 4.23
N ILE A 704 -5.48 41.22 5.31
CA ILE A 704 -6.23 40.54 6.35
C ILE A 704 -7.73 40.78 6.13
N PRO A 705 -8.55 39.72 5.95
CA PRO A 705 -9.95 39.89 5.66
C PRO A 705 -10.75 40.40 6.87
N ASN A 706 -11.85 41.10 6.59
CA ASN A 706 -12.80 41.53 7.62
C ASN A 706 -13.55 40.33 8.23
N GLN A 707 -13.87 39.32 7.42
CA GLN A 707 -14.60 38.11 7.83
C GLN A 707 -13.59 37.07 8.35
N ARG A 708 -13.18 37.16 9.62
CA ARG A 708 -12.22 36.24 10.24
C ARG A 708 -12.49 36.03 11.73
N ASN A 709 -11.83 35.04 12.34
CA ASN A 709 -11.61 35.05 13.79
C ASN A 709 -10.40 35.93 14.10
N SER A 710 -10.60 37.07 14.79
CA SER A 710 -9.52 38.03 15.05
C SER A 710 -8.45 37.46 15.98
N GLU A 711 -8.84 36.71 17.01
CA GLU A 711 -7.93 36.13 18.01
C GLU A 711 -6.92 35.13 17.41
N GLU A 712 -7.28 34.49 16.28
CA GLU A 712 -6.42 33.55 15.56
C GLU A 712 -5.58 34.20 14.45
N SER A 713 -5.58 35.54 14.36
CA SER A 713 -4.71 36.27 13.44
C SER A 713 -3.30 36.36 14.01
N ARG A 714 -2.30 35.95 13.23
CA ARG A 714 -0.90 35.90 13.66
C ARG A 714 0.05 36.22 12.52
N LEU A 715 0.95 37.17 12.76
CA LEU A 715 2.08 37.51 11.90
C LEU A 715 3.36 37.07 12.61
N GLU A 716 4.10 36.16 12.02
CA GLU A 716 5.44 35.78 12.47
C GLU A 716 6.47 36.11 11.40
N LEU A 717 7.34 37.08 11.67
CA LEU A 717 8.51 37.40 10.86
C LEU A 717 9.76 36.84 11.52
N ARG A 718 10.50 35.97 10.82
CA ARG A 718 11.84 35.51 11.21
C ARG A 718 12.88 36.10 10.29
N TYR A 719 14.06 36.42 10.82
CA TYR A 719 15.15 36.97 10.03
C TYR A 719 16.51 36.52 10.54
N SER A 720 17.46 36.37 9.61
CA SER A 720 18.84 36.02 9.90
C SER A 720 19.78 36.77 8.96
N PRO A 721 20.91 37.32 9.45
CA PRO A 721 21.93 37.92 8.60
C PRO A 721 22.73 36.87 7.80
N SER A 722 22.60 35.58 8.13
CA SER A 722 23.23 34.48 7.40
C SER A 722 22.38 33.22 7.43
N LEU A 723 22.19 32.62 6.26
CA LEU A 723 21.57 31.30 6.12
C LEU A 723 22.58 30.16 6.37
N ALA A 724 23.88 30.42 6.21
CA ALA A 724 24.92 29.42 6.40
C ALA A 724 25.02 28.92 7.85
N GLY A 725 24.55 29.70 8.84
CA GLY A 725 24.44 29.26 10.23
C GLY A 725 23.60 27.97 10.40
N ALA A 726 22.63 27.72 9.53
CA ALA A 726 21.80 26.51 9.56
C ALA A 726 22.57 25.22 9.17
N MET A 727 23.82 25.32 8.72
CA MET A 727 24.68 24.16 8.47
C MET A 727 25.06 23.43 9.77
N VAL A 728 25.01 24.12 10.92
CA VAL A 728 25.25 23.54 12.24
C VAL A 728 24.25 22.42 12.54
N ASP A 729 23.00 22.56 12.09
CA ASP A 729 21.91 21.59 12.30
C ASP A 729 22.13 20.28 11.52
N ALA A 730 22.95 20.32 10.46
CA ALA A 730 23.26 19.16 9.62
C ALA A 730 24.40 18.28 10.20
N LEU A 731 25.23 18.84 11.09
CA LEU A 731 26.43 18.17 11.60
C LEU A 731 26.14 16.87 12.36
N PRO A 732 25.13 16.78 13.26
CA PRO A 732 24.89 15.55 14.03
C PRO A 732 24.69 14.30 13.16
N TYR A 733 24.00 14.43 12.02
CA TYR A 733 23.81 13.33 11.09
C TYR A 733 25.14 12.75 10.57
N LEU A 734 26.09 13.63 10.21
CA LEU A 734 27.42 13.24 9.73
C LEU A 734 28.22 12.49 10.79
N ILE A 735 28.18 12.95 12.04
CA ILE A 735 28.94 12.37 13.16
C ILE A 735 28.41 11.00 13.56
N TYR A 736 27.09 10.84 13.63
CA TYR A 736 26.44 9.65 14.16
C TYR A 736 26.07 8.61 13.09
N SER A 737 26.47 8.81 11.84
CA SER A 737 26.28 7.82 10.77
C SER A 737 26.77 6.42 11.23
N PRO A 738 25.98 5.35 11.05
CA PRO A 738 26.38 4.01 11.48
C PRO A 738 27.44 3.37 10.56
N HIS A 739 27.66 3.94 9.37
CA HIS A 739 28.53 3.38 8.35
C HIS A 739 30.01 3.68 8.61
N LYS A 740 30.88 2.73 8.26
CA LYS A 740 32.35 2.81 8.41
C LYS A 740 33.10 2.77 7.07
N THR A 741 32.46 3.25 6.00
CA THR A 741 33.12 3.41 4.71
C THR A 741 34.15 4.54 4.78
N THR A 742 35.09 4.57 3.83
CA THR A 742 36.18 5.54 3.80
C THR A 742 35.68 7.00 3.81
N ASP A 743 34.65 7.30 3.01
CA ASP A 743 34.03 8.61 2.90
C ASP A 743 33.23 9.02 4.15
N CYS A 744 32.46 8.10 4.73
CA CYS A 744 31.78 8.35 6.01
C CYS A 744 32.79 8.66 7.12
N THR A 745 33.91 7.93 7.18
CA THR A 745 34.96 8.13 8.18
C THR A 745 35.58 9.53 8.06
N LEU A 746 35.81 10.00 6.83
CA LEU A 746 36.30 11.36 6.56
C LEU A 746 35.29 12.44 6.99
N TYR A 747 34.04 12.30 6.55
CA TYR A 747 33.02 13.34 6.77
C TYR A 747 32.43 13.35 8.19
N ARG A 748 32.75 12.37 9.04
CA ARG A 748 32.41 12.39 10.48
C ARG A 748 33.09 13.50 11.27
N PHE A 749 34.27 13.94 10.85
CA PHE A 749 35.05 14.92 11.59
C PHE A 749 35.30 16.21 10.80
N LEU A 750 35.52 16.12 9.48
CA LEU A 750 35.98 17.28 8.69
C LEU A 750 34.98 18.46 8.72
N PRO A 751 33.68 18.30 8.39
CA PRO A 751 32.71 19.40 8.43
C PRO A 751 32.55 20.01 9.83
N THR A 752 32.63 19.18 10.88
CA THR A 752 32.56 19.61 12.28
C THR A 752 33.76 20.48 12.66
N VAL A 753 34.98 20.09 12.27
CA VAL A 753 36.19 20.89 12.50
C VAL A 753 36.12 22.22 11.77
N MET A 754 35.71 22.20 10.50
CA MET A 754 35.57 23.43 9.71
C MET A 754 34.58 24.40 10.35
N THR A 755 33.42 23.88 10.76
CA THR A 755 32.38 24.68 11.43
C THR A 755 32.86 25.22 12.78
N GLN A 756 33.46 24.38 13.63
CA GLN A 756 33.96 24.80 14.94
C GLN A 756 35.07 25.86 14.81
N ASN A 757 35.94 25.74 13.80
CA ASN A 757 36.98 26.74 13.54
C ASN A 757 36.42 28.06 13.01
N ILE A 758 35.29 28.06 12.29
CA ILE A 758 34.58 29.29 11.95
C ILE A 758 34.05 29.94 13.22
N LEU A 759 33.29 29.20 14.04
CA LEU A 759 32.70 29.72 15.28
C LEU A 759 33.75 30.28 16.26
N LYS A 760 34.89 29.61 16.41
CA LYS A 760 36.00 30.09 17.26
C LYS A 760 36.63 31.38 16.74
N ARG A 761 36.82 31.51 15.41
CA ARG A 761 37.39 32.73 14.81
C ARG A 761 36.49 33.95 15.02
N MET A 762 35.19 33.72 15.15
CA MET A 762 34.21 34.77 15.45
C MET A 762 34.22 35.19 16.94
N GLY A 763 35.00 34.52 17.80
CA GLY A 763 35.08 34.86 19.22
C GLY A 763 33.85 34.49 20.05
N LEU A 764 33.00 33.60 19.53
CA LEU A 764 31.71 33.25 20.14
C LEU A 764 31.84 32.25 21.31
N ASN A 765 30.97 32.40 22.32
CA ASN A 765 30.86 31.43 23.40
C ASN A 765 30.02 30.22 22.97
N LEU A 766 30.67 29.11 22.65
CA LEU A 766 30.01 27.88 22.18
C LEU A 766 28.95 27.33 23.16
N LYS A 767 29.15 27.50 24.47
CA LYS A 767 28.23 27.01 25.50
C LYS A 767 26.94 27.85 25.56
N GLU A 768 27.07 29.16 25.40
CA GLU A 768 25.89 30.05 25.33
C GLU A 768 25.06 29.81 24.06
N ILE A 769 25.72 29.47 22.94
CA ILE A 769 25.04 29.08 21.70
C ILE A 769 24.28 27.76 21.90
N GLU A 770 24.92 26.78 22.53
CA GLU A 770 24.30 25.49 22.86
C GLU A 770 23.08 25.64 23.80
N GLU A 771 23.14 26.57 24.76
CA GLU A 771 22.06 26.82 25.74
C GLU A 771 20.87 27.61 25.16
N LYS A 772 21.12 28.56 24.24
CA LYS A 772 20.04 29.35 23.62
C LYS A 772 19.21 28.57 22.60
N ARG A 773 19.76 27.52 21.98
CA ARG A 773 19.11 26.64 20.97
C ARG A 773 18.16 27.41 20.04
N THR A 774 18.62 28.50 19.46
CA THR A 774 17.89 29.21 18.40
C THR A 774 17.81 28.25 17.22
N ASN A 775 16.62 27.98 16.70
CA ASN A 775 16.50 27.26 15.44
C ASN A 775 17.16 28.12 14.36
N LEU A 776 18.34 27.72 13.88
CA LEU A 776 19.14 28.50 12.94
C LEU A 776 18.55 28.46 11.53
N ASN A 777 17.58 27.57 11.31
CA ASN A 777 16.71 27.63 10.16
C ASN A 777 15.54 28.60 10.40
N ALA A 778 15.67 29.84 9.91
CA ALA A 778 14.62 30.85 9.99
C ALA A 778 13.31 30.47 9.25
N GLN A 779 13.27 29.32 8.56
CA GLN A 779 12.10 28.81 7.82
C GLN A 779 11.20 27.89 8.65
N GLU A 780 11.61 27.54 9.86
CA GLU A 780 10.82 26.66 10.73
C GLU A 780 9.97 27.49 11.71
N ILE A 781 8.65 27.24 11.68
CA ILE A 781 7.68 27.85 12.60
C ILE A 781 7.52 27.03 13.88
N GLY A 782 7.15 27.73 14.97
CA GLY A 782 6.87 27.13 16.28
C GLY A 782 7.92 27.42 17.35
N ASP A 783 7.78 26.76 18.50
CA ASP A 783 8.74 26.87 19.60
C ASP A 783 10.01 26.05 19.29
N ASP A 784 11.16 26.72 19.37
CA ASP A 784 12.46 26.14 19.00
C ASP A 784 12.82 24.93 19.88
N LYS A 785 12.47 24.94 21.17
CA LYS A 785 12.74 23.83 22.10
C LYS A 785 11.85 22.63 21.80
N ALA A 786 10.55 22.84 21.60
CA ALA A 786 9.61 21.80 21.24
C ALA A 786 9.98 21.12 19.90
N ARG A 787 10.47 21.90 18.91
CA ARG A 787 10.99 21.34 17.65
C ARG A 787 12.24 20.51 17.86
N ALA A 788 13.20 21.01 18.64
CA ALA A 788 14.40 20.25 18.96
C ALA A 788 14.09 18.92 19.71
N GLU A 789 13.07 18.91 20.58
CA GLU A 789 12.61 17.70 21.29
C GLU A 789 11.94 16.66 20.39
N GLN A 790 11.20 17.10 19.36
CA GLN A 790 10.57 16.20 18.38
C GLN A 790 11.61 15.37 17.62
N TRP A 791 12.82 15.89 17.45
CA TRP A 791 13.79 15.29 16.55
C TRP A 791 14.50 14.07 17.10
N LYS A 792 14.41 13.76 18.41
CA LYS A 792 14.83 12.55 19.19
C LYS A 792 16.05 11.70 18.76
N ARG A 793 16.76 12.00 17.67
CA ARG A 793 17.83 11.21 17.05
C ARG A 793 19.20 11.55 17.63
N TYR A 794 19.43 12.80 18.02
CA TYR A 794 20.75 13.27 18.46
C TYR A 794 20.63 14.15 19.70
N GLN A 795 21.15 13.68 20.84
CA GLN A 795 21.00 14.37 22.14
C GLN A 795 21.91 15.61 22.26
N GLN A 796 23.06 15.63 21.57
CA GLN A 796 24.07 16.70 21.62
C GLN A 796 24.77 16.89 20.27
N ASN A 797 25.13 18.13 19.91
CA ASN A 797 25.93 18.45 18.73
C ASN A 797 27.40 18.67 19.16
N PRO A 798 28.35 17.83 18.73
CA PRO A 798 29.72 17.88 19.23
C PRO A 798 30.47 19.13 18.81
N VAL A 799 29.98 19.91 17.83
CA VAL A 799 30.62 21.18 17.40
C VAL A 799 30.85 22.14 18.57
N PHE A 800 30.02 22.07 19.61
CA PHE A 800 30.10 22.94 20.79
C PHE A 800 31.09 22.44 21.86
N SER A 801 31.59 21.20 21.77
CA SER A 801 32.55 20.61 22.73
C SER A 801 33.93 20.41 22.11
N GLN A 802 34.93 21.12 22.64
CA GLN A 802 36.31 20.98 22.20
C GLN A 802 36.83 19.55 22.37
N THR A 803 36.62 19.00 23.56
CA THR A 803 37.09 17.67 23.93
C THR A 803 36.51 16.58 23.02
N GLU A 804 35.23 16.74 22.64
CA GLU A 804 34.56 15.76 21.79
C GLU A 804 35.01 15.87 20.33
N VAL A 805 35.20 17.08 19.80
CA VAL A 805 35.78 17.27 18.46
C VAL A 805 37.19 16.68 18.40
N ASP A 806 38.05 16.97 19.38
CA ASP A 806 39.42 16.43 19.42
C ASP A 806 39.43 14.89 19.44
N ARG A 807 38.49 14.29 20.18
CA ARG A 807 38.31 12.83 20.24
C ARG A 807 37.92 12.26 18.87
N ILE A 808 36.91 12.84 18.22
CA ILE A 808 36.40 12.38 16.91
C ILE A 808 37.45 12.57 15.82
N VAL A 809 38.18 13.69 15.83
CA VAL A 809 39.28 13.97 14.88
C VAL A 809 40.41 12.97 15.04
N LYS A 810 40.88 12.75 16.27
CA LYS A 810 41.97 11.80 16.54
C LYS A 810 41.61 10.39 16.06
N GLN A 811 40.38 9.96 16.33
CA GLN A 811 39.89 8.65 15.88
C GLN A 811 39.76 8.59 14.35
N GLY A 812 39.14 9.59 13.72
CA GLY A 812 38.93 9.62 12.27
C GLY A 812 40.23 9.64 11.48
N VAL A 813 41.24 10.40 11.93
CA VAL A 813 42.59 10.40 11.32
C VAL A 813 43.25 9.04 11.47
N ALA A 814 43.20 8.42 12.66
CA ALA A 814 43.77 7.09 12.89
C ALA A 814 43.09 6.02 12.00
N ASP A 815 41.77 6.06 11.91
CA ASP A 815 40.99 5.15 11.07
C ASP A 815 41.34 5.31 9.59
N LEU A 816 41.33 6.55 9.06
CA LEU A 816 41.72 6.81 7.67
C LEU A 816 43.15 6.37 7.36
N THR A 817 44.09 6.59 8.28
CA THR A 817 45.47 6.09 8.12
C THR A 817 45.50 4.56 8.07
N SER A 818 44.72 3.88 8.91
CA SER A 818 44.62 2.41 8.90
C SER A 818 43.95 1.83 7.65
N MET A 819 43.09 2.63 7.00
CA MET A 819 42.39 2.28 5.76
C MET A 819 43.28 2.47 4.51
N GLN A 820 44.45 3.12 4.62
CA GLN A 820 45.34 3.36 3.48
C GLN A 820 46.03 2.06 3.06
N LEU A 821 45.93 1.71 1.77
CA LEU A 821 46.53 0.50 1.22
C LEU A 821 48.05 0.65 1.05
N SER A 822 48.73 -0.46 0.80
CA SER A 822 50.20 -0.49 0.65
C SER A 822 50.71 0.33 -0.53
N ASP A 823 49.91 0.45 -1.59
CA ASP A 823 50.22 1.29 -2.76
C ASP A 823 50.04 2.80 -2.49
N GLY A 824 49.46 3.18 -1.35
CA GLY A 824 49.25 4.57 -0.93
C GLY A 824 47.85 5.13 -1.23
N GLY A 825 46.99 4.38 -1.93
CA GLY A 825 45.62 4.79 -2.21
C GLY A 825 44.60 4.30 -1.16
N TRP A 826 43.34 4.67 -1.35
CA TRP A 826 42.20 4.24 -0.55
C TRP A 826 41.12 3.58 -1.42
N GLY A 827 40.53 2.52 -0.89
CA GLY A 827 39.34 1.86 -1.44
C GLY A 827 38.03 2.37 -0.83
N TRP A 828 36.94 1.66 -1.10
CA TRP A 828 35.61 1.94 -0.54
C TRP A 828 35.54 1.57 0.96
N PHE A 829 36.19 0.46 1.35
CA PHE A 829 36.27 -0.03 2.73
C PHE A 829 37.67 -0.58 3.05
N SER A 830 38.03 -0.76 4.32
CA SER A 830 39.23 -1.53 4.69
C SER A 830 38.90 -3.02 4.83
N GLY A 831 39.53 -3.89 4.02
CA GLY A 831 39.34 -5.33 4.14
C GLY A 831 40.25 -6.17 3.22
N TRP A 832 40.11 -7.49 3.33
CA TRP A 832 40.90 -8.44 2.53
C TRP A 832 40.55 -8.33 1.04
N GLN A 833 41.58 -8.18 0.19
CA GLN A 833 41.49 -7.94 -1.27
C GLN A 833 41.01 -6.55 -1.73
N GLU A 834 40.93 -5.57 -0.84
CA GLU A 834 40.56 -4.22 -1.25
C GLU A 834 41.60 -3.62 -2.23
N ARG A 835 41.10 -2.85 -3.21
CA ARG A 835 41.92 -2.12 -4.19
C ARG A 835 41.72 -0.61 -4.06
N SER A 836 42.80 0.13 -4.32
CA SER A 836 42.76 1.59 -4.38
C SER A 836 41.82 2.06 -5.50
N SER A 837 40.90 2.94 -5.14
CA SER A 837 39.95 3.57 -6.05
C SER A 837 40.36 5.02 -6.27
N PRO A 838 40.43 5.50 -7.53
CA PRO A 838 40.76 6.90 -7.81
C PRO A 838 39.75 7.88 -7.21
N TYR A 839 38.48 7.49 -7.12
CA TYR A 839 37.43 8.33 -6.55
C TYR A 839 37.59 8.50 -5.03
N PHE A 840 37.71 7.39 -4.28
CA PHE A 840 37.89 7.45 -2.83
C PHE A 840 39.24 8.02 -2.43
N THR A 841 40.30 7.71 -3.19
CA THR A 841 41.63 8.31 -2.98
C THR A 841 41.59 9.82 -3.19
N ALA A 842 40.93 10.32 -4.24
CA ALA A 842 40.76 11.76 -4.47
C ALA A 842 40.00 12.43 -3.32
N ARG A 843 38.92 11.82 -2.81
CA ARG A 843 38.18 12.32 -1.64
C ARG A 843 39.02 12.41 -0.38
N VAL A 844 39.74 11.35 -0.04
CA VAL A 844 40.58 11.33 1.17
C VAL A 844 41.72 12.33 1.05
N VAL A 845 42.38 12.42 -0.10
CA VAL A 845 43.46 13.41 -0.31
C VAL A 845 42.91 14.83 -0.20
N GLN A 846 41.77 15.13 -0.82
CA GLN A 846 41.11 16.42 -0.69
C GLN A 846 40.77 16.73 0.77
N GLY A 847 40.07 15.82 1.45
CA GLY A 847 39.60 16.03 2.81
C GLY A 847 40.72 16.11 3.85
N LEU A 848 41.76 15.28 3.74
CA LEU A 848 42.94 15.39 4.60
C LEU A 848 43.73 16.69 4.34
N SER A 849 43.78 17.16 3.09
CA SER A 849 44.37 18.46 2.78
C SER A 849 43.58 19.60 3.44
N LEU A 850 42.25 19.58 3.36
CA LEU A 850 41.38 20.54 4.06
C LEU A 850 41.53 20.42 5.58
N ALA A 851 41.61 19.21 6.13
CA ALA A 851 41.83 18.99 7.57
C ALA A 851 43.14 19.62 8.04
N ARG A 852 44.24 19.41 7.29
CA ARG A 852 45.55 20.03 7.56
C ARG A 852 45.48 21.56 7.53
N GLN A 853 44.79 22.13 6.54
CA GLN A 853 44.58 23.58 6.44
C GLN A 853 43.77 24.13 7.63
N ASN A 854 42.94 23.30 8.26
CA ASN A 854 42.15 23.62 9.44
C ASN A 854 42.84 23.22 10.76
N GLY A 855 44.15 22.98 10.76
CA GLY A 855 44.94 22.75 11.97
C GLY A 855 44.89 21.32 12.53
N VAL A 856 44.33 20.35 11.79
CA VAL A 856 44.33 18.94 12.19
C VAL A 856 45.72 18.34 12.00
N ALA A 857 46.26 17.72 13.05
CA ALA A 857 47.52 16.98 12.97
C ALA A 857 47.31 15.65 12.22
N LEU A 858 48.06 15.46 11.13
CA LEU A 858 48.03 14.24 10.32
C LEU A 858 49.23 13.34 10.62
N VAL A 859 49.07 12.04 10.39
CA VAL A 859 50.20 11.09 10.44
C VAL A 859 51.17 11.41 9.29
N PRO A 860 52.48 11.60 9.57
CA PRO A 860 53.48 11.92 8.54
C PRO A 860 53.50 10.90 7.39
N GLY A 861 53.52 11.37 6.15
CA GLY A 861 53.63 10.54 4.95
C GLY A 861 52.30 9.96 4.45
N THR A 862 51.22 10.01 5.23
CA THR A 862 49.91 9.48 4.80
C THR A 862 49.36 10.25 3.60
N LEU A 863 49.31 11.59 3.66
CA LEU A 863 48.78 12.39 2.54
C LEU A 863 49.70 12.31 1.32
N GLU A 864 51.01 12.38 1.54
CA GLU A 864 52.02 12.46 0.48
C GLU A 864 52.00 11.19 -0.39
N ARG A 865 51.80 10.02 0.21
CA ARG A 865 51.60 8.75 -0.52
C ARG A 865 50.32 8.75 -1.36
N GLY A 866 49.23 9.32 -0.85
CA GLY A 866 47.99 9.48 -1.60
C GLY A 866 48.11 10.41 -2.80
N ILE A 867 48.81 11.54 -2.63
CA ILE A 867 49.11 12.48 -3.72
C ILE A 867 49.94 11.79 -4.79
N GLU A 868 50.96 11.03 -4.40
CA GLU A 868 51.81 10.30 -5.35
C GLU A 868 51.02 9.22 -6.12
N TRP A 869 50.09 8.52 -5.46
CA TRP A 869 49.19 7.58 -6.13
C TRP A 869 48.32 8.28 -7.18
N LEU A 870 47.71 9.43 -6.86
CA LEU A 870 46.89 10.20 -7.79
C LEU A 870 47.68 10.76 -8.97
N LYS A 871 48.92 11.21 -8.74
CA LYS A 871 49.84 11.63 -9.81
C LYS A 871 50.08 10.50 -10.80
N ASN A 872 50.39 9.30 -10.30
CA ASN A 872 50.62 8.13 -11.13
C ASN A 872 49.37 7.73 -11.91
N TYR A 873 48.19 7.80 -11.29
CA TYR A 873 46.91 7.58 -11.96
C TYR A 873 46.68 8.59 -13.09
N GLN A 874 46.84 9.89 -12.83
CA GLN A 874 46.67 10.94 -13.84
C GLN A 874 47.62 10.75 -15.03
N GLN A 875 48.88 10.37 -14.78
CA GLN A 875 49.85 10.14 -15.86
C GLN A 875 49.47 8.94 -16.74
N GLN A 876 48.94 7.87 -16.15
CA GLN A 876 48.43 6.73 -16.92
C GLN A 876 47.23 7.13 -17.79
N GLU A 877 46.30 7.90 -17.24
CA GLU A 877 45.13 8.42 -17.95
C GLU A 877 45.52 9.41 -19.06
N LEU A 878 46.51 10.27 -18.82
CA LEU A 878 47.06 11.17 -19.83
C LEU A 878 47.70 10.37 -20.96
N GLN A 879 48.47 9.32 -20.65
CA GLN A 879 49.08 8.47 -21.67
C GLN A 879 48.02 7.79 -22.55
N LYS A 880 46.87 7.38 -21.99
CA LYS A 880 45.74 6.85 -22.77
C LYS A 880 45.16 7.89 -23.73
N LEU A 881 45.08 9.17 -23.33
CA LEU A 881 44.64 10.26 -24.21
C LEU A 881 45.64 10.51 -25.34
N LEU A 882 46.93 10.54 -25.01
CA LEU A 882 48.01 10.71 -25.98
C LEU A 882 48.10 9.55 -26.99
N ASN A 883 47.72 8.35 -26.58
CA ASN A 883 47.67 7.18 -27.45
C ASN A 883 46.49 7.18 -28.44
N ALA A 884 45.46 7.99 -28.21
CA ALA A 884 44.20 7.92 -28.97
C ALA A 884 44.33 8.30 -30.45
N PRO A 885 45.06 9.36 -30.85
CA PRO A 885 45.26 9.68 -32.27
C PRO A 885 45.92 8.53 -33.05
N ALA A 886 46.81 7.77 -32.40
CA ALA A 886 47.50 6.62 -32.97
C ALA A 886 46.75 5.27 -32.74
N LYS A 887 45.59 5.30 -32.06
CA LYS A 887 44.80 4.13 -31.65
C LYS A 887 45.62 3.03 -30.94
N LYS A 888 46.67 3.40 -30.21
CA LYS A 888 47.57 2.48 -29.50
C LYS A 888 46.92 2.02 -28.18
N LYS A 889 46.58 0.74 -28.03
CA LYS A 889 45.96 0.24 -26.79
C LYS A 889 46.96 0.21 -25.61
N PRO A 890 46.54 0.59 -24.38
CA PRO A 890 45.25 1.21 -24.03
C PRO A 890 45.20 2.69 -24.46
N TYR A 891 44.06 3.13 -24.99
CA TYR A 891 43.78 4.54 -25.30
C TYR A 891 42.37 4.94 -24.84
N LYS A 892 42.14 6.25 -24.68
CA LYS A 892 40.82 6.85 -24.44
C LYS A 892 40.68 8.12 -25.26
N GLU A 893 39.53 8.31 -25.92
CA GLU A 893 39.34 9.44 -26.83
C GLU A 893 38.98 10.75 -26.12
N THR A 894 38.36 10.64 -24.95
CA THR A 894 37.85 11.78 -24.17
C THR A 894 38.22 11.64 -22.70
N THR A 895 38.26 12.77 -22.01
CA THR A 895 38.36 12.82 -20.54
C THR A 895 37.04 12.42 -19.89
N SER A 896 37.13 11.91 -18.67
CA SER A 896 36.00 11.48 -17.84
C SER A 896 35.76 12.46 -16.68
N ASN A 897 34.58 12.39 -16.05
CA ASN A 897 34.28 13.15 -14.83
C ASN A 897 35.31 12.90 -13.70
N LEU A 898 35.83 11.67 -13.63
CA LEU A 898 36.83 11.29 -12.64
C LEU A 898 38.19 11.94 -12.90
N ASP A 899 38.58 12.12 -14.17
CA ASP A 899 39.81 12.85 -14.52
C ASP A 899 39.73 14.30 -14.05
N ALA A 900 38.57 14.96 -14.24
CA ALA A 900 38.35 16.32 -13.77
C ALA A 900 38.47 16.43 -12.25
N TYR A 901 37.93 15.44 -11.51
CA TYR A 901 38.02 15.42 -10.06
C TYR A 901 39.45 15.22 -9.56
N VAL A 902 40.15 14.21 -10.07
CA VAL A 902 41.56 13.95 -9.70
C VAL A 902 42.42 15.16 -10.04
N PHE A 903 42.19 15.79 -11.19
CA PHE A 903 42.90 16.99 -11.61
C PHE A 903 42.72 18.15 -10.63
N LEU A 904 41.48 18.47 -10.22
CA LEU A 904 41.20 19.48 -9.20
C LEU A 904 41.96 19.21 -7.90
N VAL A 905 41.92 17.97 -7.42
CA VAL A 905 42.58 17.59 -6.16
C VAL A 905 44.09 17.79 -6.24
N LEU A 906 44.72 17.43 -7.37
CA LEU A 906 46.16 17.62 -7.58
C LEU A 906 46.55 19.09 -7.76
N VAL A 907 45.76 19.89 -8.47
CA VAL A 907 45.96 21.35 -8.59
C VAL A 907 45.91 22.03 -7.22
N ASN A 908 45.01 21.60 -6.33
CA ASN A 908 44.95 22.10 -4.95
C ASN A 908 46.22 21.76 -4.15
N GLN A 909 46.95 20.70 -4.51
CA GLN A 909 48.27 20.36 -3.95
C GLN A 909 49.44 21.00 -4.71
N LYS A 910 49.16 21.97 -5.60
CA LYS A 910 50.14 22.65 -6.46
C LYS A 910 50.88 21.71 -7.41
N VAL A 911 50.25 20.59 -7.79
CA VAL A 911 50.72 19.67 -8.84
C VAL A 911 49.90 19.93 -10.10
N ILE A 912 50.54 20.49 -11.12
CA ILE A 912 49.88 20.92 -12.36
C ILE A 912 50.43 20.14 -13.55
N ASP A 913 49.53 19.62 -14.38
CA ASP A 913 49.84 19.05 -15.69
C ASP A 913 49.03 19.79 -16.77
N GLU A 914 49.70 20.67 -17.51
CA GLU A 914 49.07 21.52 -18.54
C GLU A 914 48.42 20.71 -19.66
N LYS A 915 48.96 19.53 -20.00
CA LYS A 915 48.40 18.71 -21.08
C LYS A 915 47.08 18.08 -20.67
N MET A 916 47.00 17.56 -19.43
CA MET A 916 45.72 17.07 -18.91
C MET A 916 44.68 18.19 -18.84
N TYR A 917 45.08 19.40 -18.41
CA TYR A 917 44.19 20.56 -18.39
C TYR A 917 43.65 20.92 -19.78
N ASP A 918 44.50 20.91 -20.80
CA ASP A 918 44.09 21.17 -22.18
C ASP A 918 43.08 20.13 -22.68
N PHE A 919 43.26 18.84 -22.36
CA PHE A 919 42.29 17.78 -22.70
C PHE A 919 40.96 17.95 -21.96
N LEU A 920 41.00 18.28 -20.66
CA LEU A 920 39.79 18.53 -19.87
C LEU A 920 39.01 19.74 -20.42
N TYR A 921 39.72 20.81 -20.77
CA TYR A 921 39.11 22.01 -21.37
C TYR A 921 38.56 21.75 -22.77
N ARG A 922 39.26 20.95 -23.60
CA ARG A 922 38.80 20.50 -24.92
C ARG A 922 37.47 19.76 -24.81
N ASP A 923 37.36 18.85 -23.84
CA ASP A 923 36.23 17.95 -23.68
C ASP A 923 35.14 18.48 -22.72
N ARG A 924 35.25 19.72 -22.25
CA ARG A 924 34.37 20.31 -21.22
C ARG A 924 32.87 20.10 -21.48
N THR A 925 32.41 20.13 -22.74
CA THR A 925 31.00 19.94 -23.11
C THR A 925 30.52 18.48 -22.98
N LYS A 926 31.41 17.54 -22.69
CA LYS A 926 31.11 16.12 -22.44
C LYS A 926 31.17 15.77 -20.95
N LEU A 927 31.64 16.69 -20.11
CA LEU A 927 31.66 16.53 -18.66
C LEU A 927 30.26 16.81 -18.10
N SER A 928 29.93 16.14 -17.00
CA SER A 928 28.76 16.49 -16.19
C SER A 928 28.89 17.92 -15.66
N VAL A 929 27.77 18.59 -15.39
CA VAL A 929 27.75 19.94 -14.80
C VAL A 929 28.52 19.96 -13.47
N TYR A 930 28.43 18.86 -12.71
CA TYR A 930 29.21 18.67 -11.50
C TYR A 930 30.72 18.68 -11.79
N ALA A 931 31.21 17.87 -12.73
CA ALA A 931 32.64 17.86 -13.11
C ALA A 931 33.10 19.18 -13.76
N LEU A 932 32.21 19.91 -14.45
CA LEU A 932 32.49 21.26 -14.95
C LEU A 932 32.78 22.24 -13.81
N GLY A 933 32.01 22.17 -12.71
CA GLY A 933 32.29 22.97 -11.51
C GLY A 933 33.68 22.67 -10.92
N MET A 934 34.10 21.40 -10.92
CA MET A 934 35.44 21.02 -10.50
C MET A 934 36.54 21.56 -11.42
N LEU A 935 36.33 21.49 -12.75
CA LEU A 935 37.25 22.04 -13.72
C LEU A 935 37.36 23.57 -13.58
N GLY A 936 36.25 24.27 -13.33
CA GLY A 936 36.22 25.70 -13.07
C GLY A 936 37.03 26.08 -11.84
N LEU A 937 36.90 25.33 -10.73
CA LEU A 937 37.72 25.53 -9.54
C LEU A 937 39.22 25.34 -9.84
N ALA A 938 39.58 24.33 -10.62
CA ALA A 938 40.96 24.11 -11.04
C ALA A 938 41.48 25.26 -11.93
N SER A 939 40.66 25.75 -12.87
CA SER A 939 40.99 26.92 -13.70
C SER A 939 41.23 28.19 -12.88
N HIS A 940 40.44 28.40 -11.83
CA HIS A 940 40.60 29.52 -10.91
C HIS A 940 41.94 29.44 -10.15
N GLU A 941 42.26 28.27 -9.57
CA GLU A 941 43.53 28.05 -8.86
C GLU A 941 44.76 28.20 -9.78
N MET A 942 44.62 27.84 -11.06
CA MET A 942 45.64 28.02 -12.10
C MET A 942 45.67 29.44 -12.71
N GLN A 943 44.79 30.35 -12.27
CA GLN A 943 44.67 31.72 -12.78
C GLN A 943 44.37 31.82 -14.29
N ARG A 944 43.65 30.85 -14.86
CA ARG A 944 43.26 30.81 -16.29
C ARG A 944 41.90 31.47 -16.52
N GLN A 945 41.86 32.80 -16.38
CA GLN A 945 40.62 33.58 -16.34
C GLN A 945 39.79 33.50 -17.64
N ASP A 946 40.45 33.44 -18.80
CA ASP A 946 39.82 33.29 -20.12
C ASP A 946 39.02 31.99 -20.23
N ARG A 947 39.60 30.87 -19.77
CA ARG A 947 38.97 29.56 -19.78
C ARG A 947 37.92 29.43 -18.68
N LEU A 948 38.17 30.02 -17.51
CA LEU A 948 37.20 30.07 -16.41
C LEU A 948 35.91 30.77 -16.84
N ALA A 949 35.99 31.92 -17.52
CA ALA A 949 34.82 32.63 -18.03
C ALA A 949 33.96 31.77 -18.96
N MET A 950 34.59 30.98 -19.85
CA MET A 950 33.88 30.04 -20.72
C MET A 950 33.24 28.89 -19.93
N ILE A 951 33.92 28.33 -18.93
CA ILE A 951 33.37 27.27 -18.08
C ILE A 951 32.15 27.78 -17.29
N MET A 952 32.23 28.98 -16.72
CA MET A 952 31.10 29.64 -16.06
C MET A 952 29.93 29.82 -17.02
N THR A 953 30.19 30.25 -18.27
CA THR A 953 29.17 30.33 -19.33
C THR A 953 28.55 28.96 -19.63
N ASN A 954 29.33 27.89 -19.65
CA ASN A 954 28.82 26.53 -19.86
C ASN A 954 27.94 26.05 -18.69
N MET A 955 28.27 26.41 -17.45
CA MET A 955 27.44 26.07 -16.28
C MET A 955 26.15 26.89 -16.24
N ASP A 956 26.22 28.19 -16.58
CA ASP A 956 25.07 29.10 -16.61
C ASP A 956 23.98 28.67 -17.60
N GLN A 957 24.29 27.83 -18.60
CA GLN A 957 23.28 27.25 -19.51
C GLN A 957 22.28 26.33 -18.80
N TYR A 958 22.66 25.77 -17.64
CA TYR A 958 21.81 24.92 -16.81
C TYR A 958 21.19 25.69 -15.65
N LEU A 959 21.52 26.96 -15.46
CA LEU A 959 21.06 27.75 -14.33
C LEU A 959 19.61 28.20 -14.53
N VAL A 960 18.74 27.75 -13.64
CA VAL A 960 17.39 28.27 -13.47
C VAL A 960 17.41 29.31 -12.36
N GLN A 961 16.85 30.48 -12.62
CA GLN A 961 16.64 31.53 -11.62
C GLN A 961 15.13 31.70 -11.43
N ASP A 962 14.69 31.70 -10.18
CA ASP A 962 13.32 32.04 -9.80
C ASP A 962 13.35 33.43 -9.13
N PRO A 963 12.96 34.51 -9.85
CA PRO A 963 12.90 35.85 -9.27
C PRO A 963 11.83 36.00 -8.17
N GLU A 964 10.77 35.19 -8.20
CA GLU A 964 9.67 35.22 -7.22
C GLU A 964 10.14 34.67 -5.88
N ASN A 965 10.83 33.52 -5.89
CA ASN A 965 11.43 32.95 -4.67
C ASN A 965 12.87 33.44 -4.40
N GLN A 966 13.46 34.24 -5.28
CA GLN A 966 14.86 34.67 -5.19
C GLN A 966 15.83 33.48 -4.99
N THR A 967 15.62 32.39 -5.72
CA THR A 967 16.47 31.20 -5.72
C THR A 967 17.14 31.00 -7.08
N ALA A 968 18.25 30.28 -7.08
CA ALA A 968 18.95 29.89 -8.29
C ALA A 968 19.49 28.49 -8.10
N TYR A 969 19.40 27.66 -9.14
CA TYR A 969 19.87 26.28 -9.10
C TYR A 969 20.20 25.75 -10.49
N LEU A 970 21.06 24.74 -10.53
CA LEU A 970 21.41 24.03 -11.76
C LEU A 970 20.37 22.95 -12.02
N ASN A 971 19.61 23.08 -13.11
CA ASN A 971 18.70 22.07 -13.62
C ASN A 971 19.48 21.07 -14.50
N LEU A 972 19.70 19.86 -13.99
CA LEU A 972 20.57 18.88 -14.63
C LEU A 972 19.82 18.12 -15.76
N PRO A 973 20.49 17.79 -16.88
CA PRO A 973 19.84 17.19 -18.05
C PRO A 973 19.41 15.73 -17.83
N GLU A 974 18.42 15.25 -18.61
CA GLU A 974 17.78 13.91 -18.52
C GLU A 974 18.70 12.67 -18.69
N GLY A 975 20.01 12.84 -18.83
CA GLY A 975 21.00 11.75 -18.80
C GLY A 975 21.79 11.64 -17.50
N ASN A 976 21.51 12.51 -16.52
CA ASN A 976 22.25 12.59 -15.27
C ASN A 976 21.57 11.75 -14.18
N TRP A 977 21.83 10.44 -14.21
CA TRP A 977 21.19 9.52 -13.28
C TRP A 977 21.72 9.66 -11.85
N TRP A 978 20.82 9.79 -10.88
CA TRP A 978 21.11 9.98 -9.46
C TRP A 978 21.98 8.87 -8.83
N TRP A 979 22.01 7.66 -9.40
CA TRP A 979 22.85 6.55 -8.93
C TRP A 979 24.32 6.65 -9.41
N HIS A 980 24.65 7.56 -10.32
CA HIS A 980 26.05 7.90 -10.59
C HIS A 980 26.55 8.90 -9.54
N TRP A 981 27.80 8.76 -9.11
CA TRP A 981 28.39 9.69 -8.14
C TRP A 981 28.43 11.15 -8.64
N TYR A 982 28.49 11.35 -9.96
CA TYR A 982 28.43 12.68 -10.59
C TYR A 982 26.99 13.16 -10.91
N GLY A 983 25.98 12.38 -10.53
CA GLY A 983 24.55 12.63 -10.76
C GLY A 983 23.84 13.38 -9.64
N SER A 984 24.53 13.70 -8.54
CA SER A 984 23.93 14.39 -7.40
C SER A 984 23.69 15.87 -7.70
N GLU A 985 22.42 16.28 -7.65
CA GLU A 985 22.01 17.69 -7.80
C GLU A 985 22.53 18.57 -6.67
N VAL A 986 22.52 18.05 -5.45
CA VAL A 986 23.01 18.78 -4.27
C VAL A 986 24.52 19.02 -4.39
N GLU A 987 25.31 18.01 -4.75
CA GLU A 987 26.76 18.18 -4.93
C GLU A 987 27.10 19.10 -6.10
N ALA A 988 26.37 19.01 -7.23
CA ALA A 988 26.58 19.89 -8.37
C ALA A 988 26.36 21.37 -8.02
N ASN A 989 25.25 21.67 -7.34
CA ASN A 989 24.93 23.03 -6.86
C ASN A 989 25.93 23.50 -5.81
N ALA A 990 26.34 22.63 -4.89
CA ALA A 990 27.35 22.96 -3.88
C ALA A 990 28.72 23.28 -4.50
N TYR A 991 29.19 22.53 -5.51
CA TYR A 991 30.45 22.84 -6.20
C TYR A 991 30.38 24.12 -7.02
N TYR A 992 29.21 24.44 -7.61
CA TYR A 992 29.01 25.72 -8.27
C TYR A 992 29.02 26.89 -7.26
N LEU A 993 28.43 26.71 -6.08
CA LEU A 993 28.53 27.67 -4.97
C LEU A 993 29.98 27.85 -4.51
N LYS A 994 30.78 26.78 -4.38
CA LYS A 994 32.21 26.86 -4.06
C LYS A 994 32.98 27.67 -5.12
N LEU A 995 32.67 27.45 -6.40
CA LEU A 995 33.28 28.18 -7.50
C LEU A 995 32.94 29.67 -7.45
N LEU A 996 31.66 30.02 -7.27
CA LEU A 996 31.22 31.41 -7.13
C LEU A 996 31.86 32.07 -5.90
N SER A 997 31.92 31.37 -4.77
CA SER A 997 32.52 31.89 -3.54
C SER A 997 34.00 32.26 -3.70
N LYS A 998 34.72 31.59 -4.60
CA LYS A 998 36.12 31.92 -4.91
C LYS A 998 36.28 32.97 -6.02
N ALA A 999 35.50 32.85 -7.09
CA ALA A 999 35.65 33.67 -8.29
C ALA A 999 34.95 35.02 -8.18
N ASP A 1000 33.75 35.05 -7.59
CA ASP A 1000 32.88 36.23 -7.47
C ASP A 1000 31.91 36.07 -6.26
N PRO A 1001 32.41 36.19 -5.02
CA PRO A 1001 31.61 35.93 -3.82
C PRO A 1001 30.45 36.91 -3.60
N GLN A 1002 30.49 38.07 -4.23
CA GLN A 1002 29.44 39.09 -4.15
C GLN A 1002 28.37 38.90 -5.26
N ASN A 1003 28.48 37.85 -6.07
CA ASN A 1003 27.49 37.53 -7.08
C ASN A 1003 26.14 37.21 -6.43
N PRO A 1004 25.03 37.86 -6.83
CA PRO A 1004 23.70 37.56 -6.29
C PRO A 1004 23.31 36.08 -6.41
N LYS A 1005 23.78 35.39 -7.45
CA LYS A 1005 23.53 33.96 -7.68
C LYS A 1005 24.01 33.08 -6.52
N ALA A 1006 25.11 33.44 -5.85
CA ALA A 1006 25.66 32.66 -4.74
C ALA A 1006 24.68 32.63 -3.56
N ALA A 1007 24.13 33.79 -3.18
CA ALA A 1007 23.13 33.88 -2.12
C ALA A 1007 21.83 33.16 -2.48
N GLN A 1008 21.44 33.19 -3.76
CA GLN A 1008 20.26 32.49 -4.27
C GLN A 1008 20.44 30.96 -4.28
N LEU A 1009 21.65 30.45 -4.54
CA LEU A 1009 22.00 29.04 -4.44
C LEU A 1009 22.01 28.54 -3.00
N VAL A 1010 22.53 29.35 -2.06
CA VAL A 1010 22.45 29.06 -0.62
C VAL A 1010 21.00 28.88 -0.22
N LYS A 1011 20.12 29.82 -0.60
CA LYS A 1011 18.69 29.72 -0.34
C LYS A 1011 18.09 28.44 -0.92
N TYR A 1012 18.38 28.10 -2.19
CA TYR A 1012 17.90 26.88 -2.83
C TYR A 1012 18.34 25.60 -2.10
N LEU A 1013 19.64 25.49 -1.78
CA LEU A 1013 20.19 24.32 -1.09
C LEU A 1013 19.48 24.11 0.26
N LEU A 1014 19.25 25.18 1.01
CA LEU A 1014 18.57 25.07 2.31
C LEU A 1014 17.09 24.73 2.18
N ASN A 1015 16.37 25.29 1.20
CA ASN A 1015 14.95 24.99 0.96
C ASN A 1015 14.72 23.53 0.59
N ASN A 1016 15.67 22.92 -0.13
CA ASN A 1016 15.56 21.53 -0.62
C ASN A 1016 16.29 20.53 0.31
N ARG A 1017 16.32 20.82 1.62
CA ARG A 1017 16.72 19.86 2.67
C ARG A 1017 15.58 18.87 2.91
N LYS A 1018 15.83 17.58 2.66
CA LYS A 1018 14.80 16.53 2.68
C LYS A 1018 14.41 16.02 4.07
N HIS A 1019 15.33 16.08 5.04
CA HIS A 1019 15.13 15.46 6.36
C HIS A 1019 15.18 16.47 7.51
N ALA A 1020 14.78 17.71 7.22
CA ALA A 1020 14.91 18.91 8.07
C ALA A 1020 16.36 19.33 8.39
N THR A 1021 17.26 18.37 8.65
CA THR A 1021 18.65 18.62 9.04
C THR A 1021 19.66 18.34 7.94
N TYR A 1022 19.41 17.36 7.07
CA TYR A 1022 20.38 16.90 6.06
C TYR A 1022 19.74 16.62 4.70
N TRP A 1023 20.58 16.38 3.68
CA TRP A 1023 20.19 16.09 2.29
C TRP A 1023 20.12 14.58 2.04
N ASN A 1024 20.47 14.05 0.88
CA ASN A 1024 20.20 12.65 0.54
C ASN A 1024 21.18 11.66 1.18
N SER A 1025 22.40 12.09 1.52
CA SER A 1025 23.51 11.21 1.90
C SER A 1025 24.50 11.90 2.84
N VAL A 1026 25.47 11.15 3.36
CA VAL A 1026 26.59 11.72 4.12
C VAL A 1026 27.47 12.61 3.22
N SER A 1027 27.62 12.20 1.96
CA SER A 1027 28.49 12.85 0.98
C SER A 1027 27.99 14.23 0.56
N ASP A 1028 26.77 14.30 0.04
CA ASP A 1028 26.16 15.55 -0.41
C ASP A 1028 25.95 16.53 0.74
N THR A 1029 25.55 16.03 1.92
CA THR A 1029 25.45 16.84 3.14
C THR A 1029 26.79 17.45 3.52
N ALA A 1030 27.89 16.67 3.51
CA ALA A 1030 29.21 17.19 3.84
C ALA A 1030 29.68 18.26 2.84
N ILE A 1031 29.52 18.00 1.54
CA ILE A 1031 29.91 18.93 0.48
C ILE A 1031 29.06 20.21 0.51
N ALA A 1032 27.77 20.10 0.79
CA ALA A 1032 26.89 21.25 0.98
C ALA A 1032 27.33 22.08 2.20
N VAL A 1033 27.61 21.44 3.33
CA VAL A 1033 28.13 22.12 4.54
C VAL A 1033 29.47 22.81 4.25
N GLU A 1034 30.40 22.16 3.54
CA GLU A 1034 31.66 22.78 3.10
C GLU A 1034 31.42 24.01 2.22
N ALA A 1035 30.51 23.92 1.24
CA ALA A 1035 30.20 25.02 0.34
C ALA A 1035 29.56 26.20 1.07
N LEU A 1036 28.62 25.93 1.98
CA LEU A 1036 28.00 26.95 2.84
C LEU A 1036 29.04 27.62 3.75
N ALA A 1037 29.95 26.85 4.34
CA ALA A 1037 31.04 27.36 5.18
C ALA A 1037 32.03 28.25 4.41
N GLU A 1038 32.39 27.86 3.17
CA GLU A 1038 33.25 28.65 2.29
C GLU A 1038 32.55 29.96 1.86
N TYR A 1039 31.27 29.88 1.48
CA TYR A 1039 30.45 31.04 1.14
C TYR A 1039 30.31 32.00 2.31
N TRP A 1040 30.04 31.49 3.52
CA TRP A 1040 29.85 32.30 4.73
C TRP A 1040 31.07 33.19 5.00
N LYS A 1041 32.27 32.62 4.85
CA LYS A 1041 33.54 33.35 4.98
C LYS A 1041 33.80 34.31 3.81
N ALA A 1042 33.51 33.90 2.58
CA ALA A 1042 33.86 34.68 1.39
C ALA A 1042 32.92 35.88 1.16
N SER A 1043 31.66 35.75 1.57
CA SER A 1043 30.64 36.80 1.46
C SER A 1043 30.75 37.89 2.54
N GLY A 1044 31.42 37.60 3.66
CA GLY A 1044 31.51 38.49 4.83
C GLY A 1044 30.30 38.38 5.77
N GLU A 1045 29.46 37.37 5.59
CA GLU A 1045 28.32 37.07 6.46
C GLU A 1045 28.73 36.58 7.88
N ASP A 1046 30.02 36.28 8.09
CA ASP A 1046 30.59 35.90 9.39
C ASP A 1046 30.92 37.11 10.29
N GLN A 1047 30.81 38.34 9.77
CA GLN A 1047 31.00 39.58 10.53
C GLN A 1047 29.89 40.61 10.23
N PRO A 1048 28.62 40.31 10.56
CA PRO A 1048 27.55 41.26 10.33
C PRO A 1048 27.68 42.47 11.27
N ASP A 1049 27.36 43.66 10.77
CA ASP A 1049 27.14 44.87 11.56
C ASP A 1049 25.97 45.64 10.94
N LEU A 1050 24.76 45.31 11.39
CA LEU A 1050 23.54 45.86 10.83
C LEU A 1050 22.48 46.14 11.89
N THR A 1051 21.69 47.18 11.65
CA THR A 1051 20.52 47.55 12.45
C THR A 1051 19.28 47.39 11.61
N LEU A 1052 18.31 46.65 12.12
CA LEU A 1052 17.03 46.38 11.50
C LEU A 1052 15.93 47.18 12.18
N GLU A 1053 15.14 47.89 11.40
CA GLU A 1053 13.86 48.43 11.85
C GLU A 1053 12.73 47.70 11.16
N ILE A 1054 11.85 47.09 11.95
CA ILE A 1054 10.66 46.40 11.46
C ILE A 1054 9.46 47.30 11.72
N ILE A 1055 8.79 47.69 10.64
CA ILE A 1055 7.71 48.67 10.64
C ILE A 1055 6.48 48.02 10.04
N LEU A 1056 5.35 48.07 10.75
CA LEU A 1056 4.05 47.64 10.24
C LEU A 1056 3.17 48.88 10.10
N ASP A 1057 2.66 49.13 8.90
CA ASP A 1057 1.76 50.25 8.57
C ASP A 1057 2.28 51.63 9.01
N GLY A 1058 3.60 51.83 8.86
CA GLY A 1058 4.28 53.07 9.25
C GLY A 1058 4.60 53.18 10.74
N GLN A 1059 4.14 52.24 11.59
CA GLN A 1059 4.49 52.17 13.00
C GLN A 1059 5.66 51.22 13.25
N LYS A 1060 6.67 51.70 13.98
CA LYS A 1060 7.85 50.91 14.35
C LYS A 1060 7.47 49.87 15.42
N GLN A 1061 7.56 48.60 15.05
CA GLN A 1061 7.24 47.46 15.93
C GLN A 1061 8.47 47.00 16.71
N LYS A 1062 9.63 46.95 16.04
CA LYS A 1062 10.86 46.43 16.63
C LYS A 1062 12.12 47.05 16.01
N GLU A 1063 13.14 47.26 16.83
CA GLU A 1063 14.51 47.55 16.38
C GLU A 1063 15.45 46.47 16.90
N VAL A 1064 16.32 45.94 16.04
CA VAL A 1064 17.31 44.93 16.42
C VAL A 1064 18.67 45.28 15.83
N LYS A 1065 19.69 45.33 16.68
CA LYS A 1065 21.08 45.45 16.26
C LYS A 1065 21.74 44.07 16.24
N ILE A 1066 22.31 43.72 15.09
CA ILE A 1066 22.97 42.44 14.84
C ILE A 1066 24.44 42.70 14.55
N THR A 1067 25.30 42.04 15.33
CA THR A 1067 26.75 42.16 15.33
C THR A 1067 27.37 40.76 15.32
N ALA A 1068 28.67 40.66 15.03
CA ALA A 1068 29.39 39.38 15.14
C ALA A 1068 29.26 38.74 16.54
N GLU A 1069 29.25 39.53 17.61
CA GLU A 1069 29.21 39.05 19.01
C GLU A 1069 27.86 38.42 19.39
N ASN A 1070 26.76 38.92 18.83
CA ASN A 1070 25.40 38.48 19.17
C ASN A 1070 24.71 37.66 18.07
N LEU A 1071 25.44 37.23 17.03
CA LEU A 1071 24.91 36.56 15.84
C LEU A 1071 24.01 35.35 16.12
N PHE A 1072 24.25 34.63 17.22
CA PHE A 1072 23.46 33.45 17.60
C PHE A 1072 22.50 33.71 18.76
N THR A 1073 22.54 34.92 19.32
CA THR A 1073 21.92 35.23 20.60
C THR A 1073 20.95 36.42 20.52
N PHE A 1074 20.87 37.11 19.37
CA PHE A 1074 19.90 38.17 19.11
C PHE A 1074 18.48 37.62 18.99
N ASP A 1075 17.48 38.48 19.23
CA ASP A 1075 16.08 38.11 19.07
C ASP A 1075 15.68 38.18 17.59
N ASN A 1076 15.64 37.00 16.96
CA ASN A 1076 15.50 36.79 15.52
C ASN A 1076 14.06 36.71 15.00
N LYS A 1077 13.06 36.99 15.84
CA LYS A 1077 11.65 36.92 15.45
C LYS A 1077 10.83 38.12 15.90
N LEU A 1078 9.78 38.44 15.15
CA LEU A 1078 8.69 39.31 15.56
C LEU A 1078 7.40 38.50 15.47
N VAL A 1079 6.62 38.47 16.54
CA VAL A 1079 5.31 37.82 16.59
C VAL A 1079 4.27 38.88 16.98
N LEU A 1080 3.26 39.06 16.15
CA LEU A 1080 2.08 39.87 16.44
C LEU A 1080 0.84 38.98 16.35
N GLU A 1081 -0.08 39.11 17.29
CA GLU A 1081 -1.26 38.24 17.42
C GLU A 1081 -2.51 39.07 17.72
N GLY A 1082 -3.68 38.52 17.36
CA GLY A 1082 -4.97 39.10 17.71
C GLY A 1082 -5.20 40.50 17.14
N ASP A 1083 -5.69 41.39 18.00
CA ASP A 1083 -6.09 42.76 17.64
C ASP A 1083 -4.93 43.67 17.20
N ALA A 1084 -3.67 43.26 17.41
CA ALA A 1084 -2.50 43.95 16.85
C ALA A 1084 -2.47 43.89 15.31
N LEU A 1085 -3.25 42.99 14.70
CA LEU A 1085 -3.40 42.82 13.26
C LEU A 1085 -4.85 43.14 12.87
N THR A 1086 -5.10 44.39 12.47
CA THR A 1086 -6.42 44.84 12.04
C THR A 1086 -6.83 44.20 10.71
N SER A 1087 -8.04 44.47 10.21
CA SER A 1087 -8.39 44.11 8.84
C SER A 1087 -7.92 45.17 7.85
N GLY A 1088 -7.75 44.75 6.59
CA GLY A 1088 -7.37 45.61 5.48
C GLY A 1088 -6.03 45.24 4.88
N ALA A 1089 -5.50 46.15 4.06
CA ALA A 1089 -4.18 46.01 3.49
C ALA A 1089 -3.13 46.41 4.52
N HIS A 1090 -2.16 45.53 4.72
CA HIS A 1090 -1.02 45.75 5.61
C HIS A 1090 0.26 45.80 4.82
N ARG A 1091 1.19 46.64 5.28
CA ARG A 1091 2.54 46.74 4.72
C ARG A 1091 3.56 46.55 5.81
N LEU A 1092 4.27 45.43 5.74
CA LEU A 1092 5.43 45.14 6.57
C LEU A 1092 6.68 45.61 5.85
N GLU A 1093 7.35 46.62 6.40
CA GLU A 1093 8.63 47.12 5.90
C GLU A 1093 9.77 46.64 6.82
N ILE A 1094 10.80 46.05 6.21
CA ILE A 1094 12.04 45.67 6.87
C ILE A 1094 13.11 46.64 6.37
N ARG A 1095 13.56 47.57 7.20
CA ARG A 1095 14.62 48.52 6.84
C ARG A 1095 15.94 48.03 7.43
N LYS A 1096 16.96 47.94 6.58
CA LYS A 1096 18.31 47.48 6.94
C LYS A 1096 19.29 48.64 6.79
N GLN A 1097 20.02 48.95 7.85
CA GLN A 1097 21.17 49.85 7.83
C GLN A 1097 22.42 49.08 8.24
N GLY A 1098 23.56 49.32 7.60
CA GLY A 1098 24.82 48.62 7.88
C GLY A 1098 25.15 47.52 6.87
N ALA A 1099 26.26 46.82 7.13
CA ALA A 1099 26.90 45.89 6.21
C ALA A 1099 26.45 44.44 6.47
N GLY A 1100 26.24 43.70 5.37
CA GLY A 1100 25.82 42.29 5.38
C GLY A 1100 24.41 42.08 4.81
N PRO A 1101 24.12 40.90 4.24
CA PRO A 1101 22.79 40.56 3.75
C PRO A 1101 21.81 40.27 4.90
N LEU A 1102 20.52 40.18 4.58
CA LEU A 1102 19.49 39.76 5.52
C LEU A 1102 18.51 38.82 4.81
N TYR A 1103 18.34 37.62 5.34
CA TYR A 1103 17.33 36.67 4.92
C TYR A 1103 16.14 36.76 5.86
N TYR A 1104 14.93 36.70 5.32
CA TYR A 1104 13.71 36.79 6.13
C TYR A 1104 12.61 35.88 5.59
N ASN A 1105 11.76 35.41 6.50
CA ASN A 1105 10.52 34.71 6.18
C ASN A 1105 9.40 35.30 7.04
N ALA A 1106 8.23 35.53 6.45
CA ALA A 1106 7.05 35.98 7.15
C ALA A 1106 5.90 35.00 6.92
N TYR A 1107 5.19 34.66 7.99
CA TYR A 1107 3.99 33.84 7.95
C TYR A 1107 2.84 34.66 8.47
N VAL A 1108 1.81 34.81 7.65
CA VAL A 1108 0.55 35.45 8.03
C VAL A 1108 -0.50 34.37 8.12
N THR A 1109 -0.86 34.00 9.34
CA THR A 1109 -1.85 32.96 9.63
C THR A 1109 -3.12 33.63 10.14
N TYR A 1110 -4.28 33.26 9.61
CA TYR A 1110 -5.58 33.71 10.11
C TYR A 1110 -6.68 32.72 9.76
N PHE A 1111 -7.67 32.60 10.64
CA PHE A 1111 -8.86 31.80 10.38
C PHE A 1111 -9.88 32.63 9.58
N THR A 1112 -9.93 32.43 8.26
CA THR A 1112 -10.86 33.17 7.38
C THR A 1112 -12.24 32.54 7.38
N LYS A 1113 -13.27 33.39 7.43
CA LYS A 1113 -14.70 33.05 7.29
C LYS A 1113 -15.25 33.47 5.91
N GLU A 1114 -14.37 33.78 4.95
CA GLU A 1114 -14.78 34.13 3.60
C GLU A 1114 -15.21 32.88 2.82
N ASN A 1115 -16.25 33.00 2.01
CA ASN A 1115 -16.71 31.90 1.16
C ASN A 1115 -15.71 31.53 0.04
N PHE A 1116 -14.92 32.51 -0.42
CA PHE A 1116 -13.95 32.33 -1.49
C PHE A 1116 -12.56 32.69 -1.02
N ILE A 1117 -11.66 31.71 -1.04
CA ILE A 1117 -10.28 31.87 -0.61
C ILE A 1117 -9.40 31.78 -1.85
N THR A 1118 -8.73 32.89 -2.16
CA THR A 1118 -7.78 32.93 -3.26
C THR A 1118 -6.47 32.24 -2.88
N ALA A 1119 -5.86 31.56 -3.84
CA ALA A 1119 -4.51 31.04 -3.69
C ALA A 1119 -3.53 32.19 -3.40
N ALA A 1120 -2.74 32.05 -2.35
CA ALA A 1120 -1.82 33.07 -1.86
C ALA A 1120 -0.59 32.42 -1.20
N GLY A 1121 0.47 33.20 -0.98
CA GLY A 1121 1.76 32.71 -0.49
C GLY A 1121 2.70 32.25 -1.60
N LEU A 1122 3.96 31.98 -1.24
CA LEU A 1122 5.05 31.67 -2.18
C LEU A 1122 5.37 30.18 -2.32
N GLU A 1123 5.12 29.36 -1.30
CA GLU A 1123 5.71 28.02 -1.20
C GLU A 1123 4.86 26.89 -1.78
N ILE A 1124 3.70 26.61 -1.16
CA ILE A 1124 2.75 25.60 -1.64
C ILE A 1124 1.44 26.32 -1.94
N LYS A 1125 1.03 26.30 -3.21
CA LYS A 1125 -0.25 26.82 -3.66
C LYS A 1125 -1.16 25.63 -3.97
N VAL A 1126 -2.33 25.61 -3.34
CA VAL A 1126 -3.33 24.55 -3.55
C VAL A 1126 -4.50 25.16 -4.30
N GLN A 1127 -4.84 24.58 -5.45
CA GLN A 1127 -6.07 24.87 -6.16
C GLN A 1127 -7.00 23.67 -6.06
N ARG A 1128 -8.19 23.89 -5.50
CA ARG A 1128 -9.25 22.90 -5.43
C ARG A 1128 -10.29 23.18 -6.51
N LYS A 1129 -10.54 22.20 -7.39
CA LYS A 1129 -11.56 22.25 -8.42
C LYS A 1129 -12.57 21.14 -8.21
N TYR A 1130 -13.82 21.43 -8.57
CA TYR A 1130 -14.92 20.49 -8.49
C TYR A 1130 -15.41 20.20 -9.90
N TYR A 1131 -15.61 18.93 -10.23
CA TYR A 1131 -16.18 18.53 -11.50
C TYR A 1131 -17.38 17.61 -11.28
N ARG A 1132 -18.49 17.90 -11.95
CA ARG A 1132 -19.59 16.96 -12.11
C ARG A 1132 -19.18 15.90 -13.12
N LEU A 1133 -19.33 14.63 -12.75
CA LEU A 1133 -19.03 13.49 -13.61
C LEU A 1133 -20.30 13.03 -14.34
N ILE A 1134 -20.33 13.24 -15.65
CA ILE A 1134 -21.42 12.78 -16.52
C ILE A 1134 -20.98 11.49 -17.23
N PRO A 1135 -21.65 10.35 -17.04
CA PRO A 1135 -21.31 9.10 -17.74
C PRO A 1135 -21.31 9.30 -19.26
N LYS A 1136 -20.29 8.76 -19.94
CA LYS A 1136 -20.14 8.83 -21.40
C LYS A 1136 -19.98 7.43 -21.99
N ASP A 1137 -20.76 7.12 -23.01
CA ASP A 1137 -20.59 5.90 -23.79
C ASP A 1137 -19.22 5.90 -24.49
N ALA A 1138 -18.37 4.92 -24.15
CA ALA A 1138 -17.04 4.77 -24.71
C ALA A 1138 -16.70 3.29 -24.97
N SER A 1139 -15.90 3.04 -26.00
CA SER A 1139 -15.33 1.74 -26.30
C SER A 1139 -13.81 1.79 -26.43
N VAL A 1140 -13.14 0.67 -26.15
CA VAL A 1140 -11.72 0.43 -26.44
C VAL A 1140 -11.57 -0.81 -27.30
N LYS A 1141 -10.50 -0.90 -28.09
CA LYS A 1141 -10.21 -2.12 -28.87
C LYS A 1141 -9.62 -3.18 -27.96
N ALA A 1142 -10.24 -4.36 -27.91
CA ALA A 1142 -9.77 -5.54 -27.21
C ALA A 1142 -9.62 -6.73 -28.18
N SER A 1143 -8.90 -7.78 -27.79
CA SER A 1143 -8.72 -8.97 -28.62
C SER A 1143 -9.84 -9.99 -28.39
N GLY A 1144 -10.51 -10.44 -29.46
CA GLY A 1144 -11.53 -11.48 -29.45
C GLY A 1144 -10.95 -12.91 -29.52
N SER A 1145 -11.81 -13.94 -29.46
CA SER A 1145 -11.39 -15.36 -29.40
C SER A 1145 -10.53 -15.86 -30.57
N ARG A 1146 -10.54 -15.19 -31.73
CA ARG A 1146 -9.71 -15.53 -32.90
C ARG A 1146 -8.62 -14.48 -33.17
N GLY A 1147 -8.31 -13.62 -32.18
CA GLY A 1147 -7.32 -12.56 -32.30
C GLY A 1147 -7.84 -11.27 -32.97
N GLN A 1148 -9.11 -11.19 -33.34
CA GLN A 1148 -9.71 -10.01 -33.98
C GLN A 1148 -9.87 -8.84 -33.00
N ALA A 1149 -9.73 -7.60 -33.47
CA ALA A 1149 -10.01 -6.41 -32.67
C ALA A 1149 -11.53 -6.17 -32.54
N VAL A 1150 -12.04 -6.19 -31.32
CA VAL A 1150 -13.46 -5.94 -30.99
C VAL A 1150 -13.61 -4.68 -30.15
N ASP A 1151 -14.70 -3.94 -30.35
CA ASP A 1151 -15.05 -2.80 -29.50
C ASP A 1151 -15.62 -3.29 -28.18
N GLN A 1152 -14.90 -3.04 -27.09
CA GLN A 1152 -15.29 -3.36 -25.72
C GLN A 1152 -15.77 -2.07 -25.04
N ARG A 1153 -17.02 -2.03 -24.58
CA ARG A 1153 -17.55 -0.89 -23.82
C ARG A 1153 -16.84 -0.76 -22.48
N VAL A 1154 -16.36 0.45 -22.19
CA VAL A 1154 -15.68 0.81 -20.95
C VAL A 1154 -16.37 1.98 -20.27
N GLU A 1155 -16.22 2.06 -18.96
CA GLU A 1155 -16.72 3.18 -18.18
C GLU A 1155 -15.81 4.40 -18.38
N LYS A 1156 -16.38 5.47 -18.93
CA LYS A 1156 -15.73 6.79 -19.00
C LYS A 1156 -16.71 7.86 -18.53
N TYR A 1157 -16.18 8.90 -17.92
CA TYR A 1157 -16.93 10.08 -17.49
C TYR A 1157 -16.43 11.30 -18.27
N GLN A 1158 -17.36 12.17 -18.66
CA GLN A 1158 -17.07 13.54 -19.05
C GLN A 1158 -17.06 14.41 -17.80
N ARG A 1159 -16.00 15.20 -17.64
CA ARG A 1159 -15.87 16.19 -16.56
C ARG A 1159 -16.51 17.50 -16.99
N GLU A 1160 -17.34 18.07 -16.13
CA GLU A 1160 -17.90 19.42 -16.26
C GLU A 1160 -17.58 20.20 -14.98
N GLU A 1161 -16.87 21.32 -15.09
CA GLU A 1161 -16.46 22.11 -13.92
C GLU A 1161 -17.67 22.73 -13.20
N ILE A 1162 -17.70 22.63 -11.88
CA ILE A 1162 -18.76 23.15 -11.01
C ILE A 1162 -18.36 24.55 -10.57
N LEU A 1163 -19.16 25.54 -10.96
CA LEU A 1163 -19.03 26.94 -10.53
C LEU A 1163 -19.91 27.20 -9.30
N SER A 1164 -19.71 28.33 -8.63
CA SER A 1164 -20.32 28.63 -7.32
C SER A 1164 -21.85 28.72 -7.32
N ASP A 1165 -22.45 29.00 -8.46
CA ASP A 1165 -23.90 29.08 -8.69
C ASP A 1165 -24.49 27.79 -9.29
N THR A 1166 -23.65 26.77 -9.50
CA THR A 1166 -24.08 25.50 -10.07
C THR A 1166 -24.95 24.73 -9.08
N VAL A 1167 -26.19 24.45 -9.49
CA VAL A 1167 -27.11 23.62 -8.69
C VAL A 1167 -26.80 22.14 -8.92
N LEU A 1168 -26.45 21.45 -7.84
CA LEU A 1168 -26.28 20.00 -7.82
C LEU A 1168 -27.55 19.30 -7.37
N LYS A 1169 -27.81 18.12 -7.93
CA LYS A 1169 -28.91 17.25 -7.49
C LYS A 1169 -28.36 16.17 -6.57
N SER A 1170 -29.17 15.75 -5.60
CA SER A 1170 -28.86 14.59 -4.76
C SER A 1170 -28.59 13.38 -5.65
N GLY A 1171 -27.42 12.76 -5.51
CA GLY A 1171 -26.98 11.62 -6.33
C GLY A 1171 -26.04 11.99 -7.48
N ASP A 1172 -25.80 13.27 -7.76
CA ASP A 1172 -24.75 13.69 -8.71
C ASP A 1172 -23.36 13.23 -8.23
N LEU A 1173 -22.56 12.69 -9.15
CA LEU A 1173 -21.17 12.33 -8.87
C LEU A 1173 -20.28 13.55 -9.03
N VAL A 1174 -19.50 13.86 -7.99
CA VAL A 1174 -18.55 14.97 -7.98
C VAL A 1174 -17.14 14.43 -7.80
N GLU A 1175 -16.25 14.82 -8.70
CA GLU A 1175 -14.81 14.62 -8.58
C GLU A 1175 -14.19 15.89 -8.00
N VAL A 1176 -13.36 15.73 -6.97
CA VAL A 1176 -12.55 16.81 -6.43
C VAL A 1176 -11.13 16.65 -6.95
N GLU A 1177 -10.63 17.67 -7.63
CA GLU A 1177 -9.26 17.74 -8.12
C GLU A 1177 -8.48 18.74 -7.28
N LEU A 1178 -7.43 18.27 -6.63
CA LEU A 1178 -6.47 19.10 -5.92
C LEU A 1178 -5.22 19.23 -6.79
N VAL A 1179 -4.95 20.44 -7.24
CA VAL A 1179 -3.74 20.79 -7.98
C VAL A 1179 -2.78 21.49 -7.03
N PHE A 1180 -1.61 20.90 -6.85
CA PHE A 1180 -0.55 21.43 -6.02
C PHE A 1180 0.52 22.05 -6.92
N ASP A 1181 0.84 23.30 -6.67
CA ASP A 1181 2.01 23.98 -7.23
C ASP A 1181 3.00 24.24 -6.10
N SER A 1182 4.24 23.79 -6.27
CA SER A 1182 5.30 23.92 -5.27
C SER A 1182 6.58 24.41 -5.93
N LYS A 1183 7.25 25.36 -5.27
CA LYS A 1183 8.52 25.93 -5.75
C LYS A 1183 9.76 25.13 -5.33
N ASN A 1184 9.62 24.24 -4.37
CA ASN A 1184 10.67 23.39 -3.82
C ASN A 1184 10.17 21.94 -3.69
N ASP A 1185 11.10 21.01 -3.53
CA ASP A 1185 10.78 19.60 -3.29
C ASP A 1185 10.42 19.39 -1.81
N TYR A 1186 9.18 18.96 -1.58
CA TYR A 1186 8.65 18.72 -0.24
C TYR A 1186 8.46 17.23 0.05
N GLU A 1187 8.86 16.78 1.24
CA GLU A 1187 8.62 15.42 1.74
C GLU A 1187 7.63 15.42 2.91
N TYR A 1188 6.96 14.28 3.15
CA TYR A 1188 6.02 14.06 4.27
C TYR A 1188 4.83 15.05 4.30
N LEU A 1189 4.36 15.48 3.14
CA LEU A 1189 3.16 16.30 3.04
C LEU A 1189 1.92 15.53 3.48
N VAL A 1190 1.10 16.17 4.32
CA VAL A 1190 -0.24 15.71 4.70
C VAL A 1190 -1.24 16.69 4.13
N PHE A 1191 -2.24 16.17 3.44
CA PHE A 1191 -3.30 16.97 2.86
C PHE A 1191 -4.64 16.58 3.48
N GLU A 1192 -5.32 17.56 4.06
CA GLU A 1192 -6.65 17.41 4.61
C GLU A 1192 -7.63 18.22 3.74
N ASP A 1193 -8.47 17.53 2.97
CA ASP A 1193 -9.52 18.16 2.17
C ASP A 1193 -10.88 17.95 2.85
N PHE A 1194 -11.32 18.97 3.58
CA PHE A 1194 -12.63 18.95 4.25
C PHE A 1194 -13.77 19.00 3.22
N ARG A 1195 -14.70 18.06 3.36
CA ARG A 1195 -15.88 17.94 2.51
C ARG A 1195 -16.95 18.95 2.94
N ALA A 1196 -17.78 19.40 2.00
CA ALA A 1196 -18.98 20.16 2.33
C ALA A 1196 -20.03 19.27 3.02
N ALA A 1197 -20.86 19.84 3.89
CA ALA A 1197 -21.99 19.12 4.47
C ALA A 1197 -22.93 18.64 3.34
N GLY A 1198 -23.43 17.41 3.46
CA GLY A 1198 -24.26 16.77 2.43
C GLY A 1198 -23.50 16.08 1.29
N MET A 1199 -22.18 16.26 1.16
CA MET A 1199 -21.34 15.46 0.26
C MET A 1199 -20.79 14.22 0.97
N GLU A 1200 -20.98 13.04 0.38
CA GLU A 1200 -20.43 11.78 0.87
C GLU A 1200 -19.47 11.16 -0.15
N ALA A 1201 -18.42 10.49 0.32
CA ALA A 1201 -17.53 9.74 -0.57
C ALA A 1201 -18.23 8.49 -1.10
N VAL A 1202 -18.11 8.25 -2.41
CA VAL A 1202 -18.69 7.07 -3.08
C VAL A 1202 -18.11 5.76 -2.54
N ASP A 1203 -16.84 5.77 -2.14
CA ASP A 1203 -16.13 4.62 -1.58
C ASP A 1203 -15.20 5.11 -0.47
N LEU A 1204 -15.29 4.49 0.71
CA LEU A 1204 -14.42 4.78 1.86
C LEU A 1204 -13.22 3.84 1.78
N ARG A 1205 -12.14 4.31 1.17
CA ARG A 1205 -10.88 3.55 1.06
C ARG A 1205 -9.89 4.04 2.11
N SER A 1206 -9.35 3.10 2.87
CA SER A 1206 -8.18 3.31 3.72
C SER A 1206 -7.07 2.36 3.28
N GLY A 1207 -5.84 2.85 3.17
CA GLY A 1207 -4.67 2.03 2.88
C GLY A 1207 -4.09 2.27 1.49
N TYR A 1208 -2.94 1.65 1.26
CA TYR A 1208 -2.08 1.95 0.13
C TYR A 1208 -2.75 1.76 -1.23
N THR A 1209 -2.73 2.81 -2.03
CA THR A 1209 -3.08 2.77 -3.45
C THR A 1209 -1.81 2.91 -4.29
N TRP A 1210 -1.69 2.09 -5.34
CA TRP A 1210 -0.50 1.98 -6.20
C TRP A 1210 -0.77 2.45 -7.64
N GLY A 1211 -1.75 3.35 -7.82
CA GLY A 1211 -2.25 3.78 -9.13
C GLY A 1211 -1.53 4.97 -9.78
N GLY A 1212 -0.40 5.41 -9.23
CA GLY A 1212 0.36 6.56 -9.73
C GLY A 1212 1.37 7.04 -8.68
N LEU A 1213 0.94 7.95 -7.80
CA LEU A 1213 1.62 8.27 -6.56
C LEU A 1213 1.18 7.27 -5.48
N GLY A 1214 2.14 6.64 -4.80
CA GLY A 1214 1.84 5.82 -3.64
C GLY A 1214 1.24 6.68 -2.54
N ALA A 1215 -0.05 6.49 -2.25
CA ALA A 1215 -0.77 7.20 -1.19
C ALA A 1215 -1.32 6.17 -0.20
N TYR A 1216 -1.30 6.49 1.10
CA TYR A 1216 -1.90 5.68 2.17
C TYR A 1216 -3.38 6.01 2.38
#